data_AF-A0A817WDW4-F1
#
_entry.id   AF-A0A817WDW4-F1
#
_cell.length_a   1.000
_cell.length_b   1.000
_cell.length_c   1.000
_cell.angle_alpha   90.00
_cell.angle_beta   90.00
_cell.angle_gamma   90.00
#
_symmetry.space_group_name_H-M   'P 1'
#
loop_
_entity.id
_entity.type
_entity.pdbx_description
1 polymer ?
#
loop_
_entity_poly.entity_id
_entity_poly.type
_entity_poly.pdbx_seq_one_letter_code
_entity_poly.pdbx_strand_id
1 'polypeptide(L)'
;MNPIEFGEKTRHNHYLMDHDVVYVNHGSYGPCPRFVYEELQRIRLEQEQNPDRWFRLSKYNLYADCVRAAADRLDCNFEQITIVDNATVGINAILKSPLPTFTSKLGGTILCTNLAYGAVLFTIEETARQRGMNIRKIDIQLPIESKQAFIQQFENELNKGDVENIRLAIIDHITSSTAIVFPIDELTDLLHAHGIPVVVDGAHGPGQVNPRLSLNQLTCDFYIGTFHKWMYAARGCSFLFVRDPVLANQLQPSNTSWGYRPSSSQLDIMTHFHLQFFHQGTRDESALLTIPKAIEFADSLAGGFDRIYEYNSKLSQQAKTLLEQRWNTQGKDLVPNEMQAPYLKMIQLPDLAKYDKTDDDAIRLINDLIEHHKLVSIILCFNNELYVRIATQIYNRIEDYISFFSFVCFRRLRSLCIRKLITNERYLHSCLQQKHILSSTPSNLFYSMGQEAIFMNEYQIIELLIAYWPLVYLEIYRLLPLSSMLFNAHNQQQDDEIDSIAKLLEKKLPDGSTLIDYIAMGLVNKHKSLSCLKVVDFHRCSSSIQMTKEIFRLPLLWTKPERRSSIQKRMYIEKNKLNKYIEGFNYVYQYYDKSIAHETNFEPIKIIHDCQIINEDTLVGLELQQLTPFRFQFHKLWINNNFRQVLTPNTLFDINLILNLTNVDHITHLHLSDPNMETTENELTLLVRSLSNLRNLRVLCLQRVLNLYPHRYTTPHMLMNLCTDFNRLLRRLIYLRKLDLSYSYLQSYIRILFSGLIQPLEYLNLQDCRLMSNDLEFLLSMRNLRHLNELNLSMNNFGTRTCSNLIVQLIPRCTLLTILSIGYCSLQASTIGQLADYFIKEKSQTKISYLSFKSIIPYYSYEFDFLLQKFGQIKTLKKLLLFPQLHTYPGANDDERELVAAELYRRCCQTLHTLNRQDLEIL
;
A
#
# COMPACT_ATOMS: atom_id res chain seq x y z
N MET A 1 6.33 -39.67 -5.33
CA MET A 1 7.15 -38.44 -5.23
C MET A 1 7.73 -38.39 -3.83
N ASN A 2 8.92 -37.82 -3.63
CA ASN A 2 9.42 -37.62 -2.27
C ASN A 2 8.57 -36.57 -1.55
N PRO A 3 8.21 -36.77 -0.27
CA PRO A 3 7.50 -35.75 0.51
C PRO A 3 8.23 -34.41 0.52
N ILE A 4 7.49 -33.31 0.56
CA ILE A 4 8.06 -31.96 0.57
C ILE A 4 8.89 -31.71 1.84
N GLU A 5 9.90 -30.86 1.74
CA GLU A 5 10.73 -30.42 2.87
C GLU A 5 10.02 -29.31 3.65
N PHE A 6 9.77 -29.50 4.94
CA PHE A 6 9.14 -28.51 5.82
C PHE A 6 10.04 -27.29 6.09
N GLY A 7 9.44 -26.19 6.52
CA GLY A 7 10.09 -24.91 6.74
C GLY A 7 9.98 -23.96 5.54
N GLU A 8 11.01 -23.15 5.31
CA GLU A 8 10.97 -22.02 4.39
C GLU A 8 10.69 -22.39 2.93
N LYS A 9 11.25 -23.51 2.44
CA LYS A 9 10.94 -23.95 1.06
C LYS A 9 9.47 -24.29 0.90
N THR A 10 8.86 -24.95 1.90
CA THR A 10 7.42 -25.20 1.90
C THR A 10 6.64 -23.89 1.93
N ARG A 11 7.04 -22.93 2.76
CA ARG A 11 6.44 -21.59 2.81
C ARG A 11 6.43 -20.89 1.45
N HIS A 12 7.56 -20.86 0.74
CA HIS A 12 7.68 -20.13 -0.53
C HIS A 12 7.01 -20.87 -1.70
N ASN A 13 7.15 -22.18 -1.78
CA ASN A 13 6.71 -22.94 -2.94
C ASN A 13 5.25 -23.38 -2.85
N HIS A 14 4.76 -23.67 -1.64
CA HIS A 14 3.47 -24.30 -1.44
C HIS A 14 2.43 -23.42 -0.74
N TYR A 15 2.75 -22.17 -0.39
CA TYR A 15 1.79 -21.22 0.17
C TYR A 15 1.82 -19.86 -0.56
N LEU A 16 0.72 -19.13 -0.47
CA LEU A 16 0.53 -17.79 -1.08
C LEU A 16 0.77 -16.65 -0.07
N MET A 17 1.58 -16.90 0.96
CA MET A 17 1.81 -15.97 2.06
C MET A 17 2.76 -14.85 1.66
N ASP A 18 2.57 -13.67 2.25
CA ASP A 18 3.57 -12.59 2.21
C ASP A 18 4.86 -13.07 2.92
N HIS A 19 5.97 -13.03 2.20
CA HIS A 19 7.27 -13.51 2.68
C HIS A 19 7.94 -12.55 3.66
N ASP A 20 7.48 -11.30 3.74
CA ASP A 20 7.96 -10.32 4.71
C ASP A 20 7.29 -10.46 6.08
N VAL A 21 6.27 -11.31 6.19
CA VAL A 21 5.47 -11.49 7.42
C VAL A 21 5.94 -12.71 8.19
N VAL A 22 6.30 -12.51 9.46
CA VAL A 22 6.56 -13.59 10.40
C VAL A 22 5.22 -14.05 10.98
N TYR A 23 4.73 -15.17 10.44
CA TYR A 23 3.40 -15.67 10.72
C TYR A 23 3.45 -16.85 11.71
N VAL A 24 3.10 -16.59 12.97
CA VAL A 24 3.15 -17.57 14.07
C VAL A 24 1.76 -17.82 14.68
N ASN A 25 0.68 -17.62 13.91
CA ASN A 25 -0.70 -17.84 14.34
C ASN A 25 -1.58 -18.54 13.28
N HIS A 26 -1.15 -19.75 12.87
CA HIS A 26 -1.95 -20.62 12.01
C HIS A 26 -3.35 -20.93 12.56
N GLY A 27 -3.48 -21.07 13.89
CA GLY A 27 -4.70 -21.52 14.54
C GLY A 27 -5.92 -20.60 14.38
N SER A 28 -5.76 -19.32 14.02
CA SER A 28 -6.91 -18.43 13.79
C SER A 28 -7.55 -18.66 12.42
N TYR A 29 -6.84 -18.36 11.33
CA TYR A 29 -7.38 -18.32 9.98
C TYR A 29 -6.51 -19.02 8.93
N GLY A 30 -5.49 -19.76 9.36
CA GLY A 30 -4.30 -20.17 8.59
C GLY A 30 -4.51 -20.37 7.09
N PRO A 31 -3.54 -19.96 6.25
CA PRO A 31 -3.67 -20.10 4.80
C PRO A 31 -3.74 -21.59 4.43
N CYS A 32 -4.58 -21.92 3.45
CA CYS A 32 -4.52 -23.22 2.80
C CYS A 32 -3.30 -23.28 1.87
N PRO A 33 -2.75 -24.47 1.59
CA PRO A 33 -1.70 -24.64 0.59
C PRO A 33 -2.17 -24.17 -0.79
N ARG A 34 -1.22 -23.71 -1.62
CA ARG A 34 -1.43 -23.35 -3.03
C ARG A 34 -2.14 -24.49 -3.78
N PHE A 35 -1.77 -25.73 -3.51
CA PHE A 35 -2.38 -26.93 -4.08
C PHE A 35 -3.90 -27.01 -3.85
N VAL A 36 -4.37 -26.59 -2.67
CA VAL A 36 -5.80 -26.56 -2.31
C VAL A 36 -6.46 -25.31 -2.89
N TYR A 37 -5.75 -24.18 -2.89
CA TYR A 37 -6.25 -22.93 -3.50
C TYR A 37 -6.47 -23.05 -5.00
N GLU A 38 -5.60 -23.74 -5.73
CA GLU A 38 -5.75 -23.98 -7.17
C GLU A 38 -7.00 -24.81 -7.47
N GLU A 39 -7.30 -25.80 -6.63
CA GLU A 39 -8.55 -26.57 -6.73
C GLU A 39 -9.79 -25.71 -6.46
N LEU A 40 -9.72 -24.82 -5.46
CA LEU A 40 -10.77 -23.83 -5.19
C LEU A 40 -11.07 -22.99 -6.45
N GLN A 41 -10.02 -22.48 -7.12
CA GLN A 41 -10.18 -21.68 -8.34
C GLN A 41 -10.72 -22.51 -9.51
N ARG A 42 -10.27 -23.77 -9.66
CA ARG A 42 -10.76 -24.69 -10.68
C ARG A 42 -12.27 -24.91 -10.56
N ILE A 43 -12.75 -25.18 -9.34
CA ILE A 43 -14.18 -25.41 -9.07
C ILE A 43 -15.01 -24.16 -9.36
N ARG A 44 -14.53 -22.97 -8.95
CA ARG A 44 -15.20 -21.69 -9.27
C ARG A 44 -15.29 -21.45 -10.77
N LEU A 45 -14.24 -21.75 -11.52
CA LEU A 45 -14.27 -21.65 -12.97
C LEU A 45 -15.31 -22.60 -13.59
N GLU A 46 -15.40 -23.84 -13.08
CA GLU A 46 -16.41 -24.80 -13.55
C GLU A 46 -17.85 -24.37 -13.23
N GLN A 47 -18.07 -23.74 -12.07
CA GLN A 47 -19.37 -23.14 -11.72
C GLN A 47 -19.81 -22.11 -12.76
N GLU A 48 -18.91 -21.23 -13.20
CA GLU A 48 -19.21 -20.16 -14.16
C GLU A 48 -19.33 -20.64 -15.61
N GLN A 49 -18.62 -21.72 -15.99
CA GLN A 49 -18.67 -22.26 -17.35
C GLN A 49 -20.05 -22.82 -17.73
N ASN A 50 -20.77 -23.41 -16.77
CA ASN A 50 -22.14 -23.88 -16.96
C ASN A 50 -22.91 -23.94 -15.64
N PRO A 51 -23.43 -22.78 -15.15
CA PRO A 51 -24.03 -22.69 -13.83
C PRO A 51 -25.21 -23.65 -13.62
N ASP A 52 -26.13 -23.76 -14.58
CA ASP A 52 -27.29 -24.65 -14.45
C ASP A 52 -26.88 -26.13 -14.34
N ARG A 53 -25.94 -26.60 -15.18
CA ARG A 53 -25.44 -27.98 -15.07
C ARG A 53 -24.71 -28.19 -13.75
N TRP A 54 -23.93 -27.22 -13.30
CA TRP A 54 -23.16 -27.33 -12.07
C TRP A 54 -24.11 -27.40 -10.86
N PHE A 55 -24.97 -26.39 -10.68
CA PHE A 55 -25.81 -26.24 -9.48
C PHE A 55 -26.97 -27.23 -9.40
N ARG A 56 -27.48 -27.71 -10.54
CA ARG A 56 -28.59 -28.66 -10.56
C ARG A 56 -28.16 -30.12 -10.53
N LEU A 57 -26.96 -30.45 -11.00
CA LEU A 57 -26.54 -31.85 -11.18
C LEU A 57 -25.20 -32.13 -10.51
N SER A 58 -24.14 -31.41 -10.91
CA SER A 58 -22.76 -31.81 -10.60
C SER A 58 -22.43 -31.74 -9.11
N LYS A 59 -22.95 -30.72 -8.42
CA LYS A 59 -22.58 -30.42 -7.03
C LYS A 59 -22.91 -31.51 -6.01
N TYR A 60 -23.97 -32.28 -6.24
CA TYR A 60 -24.44 -33.28 -5.27
C TYR A 60 -23.49 -34.47 -5.17
N ASN A 61 -22.99 -34.97 -6.31
CA ASN A 61 -22.01 -36.07 -6.31
C ASN A 61 -20.67 -35.60 -5.72
N LEU A 62 -20.21 -34.41 -6.12
CA LEU A 62 -18.98 -33.82 -5.57
C LEU A 62 -19.06 -33.65 -4.05
N TYR A 63 -20.21 -33.20 -3.54
CA TYR A 63 -20.42 -33.07 -2.10
C TYR A 63 -20.50 -34.43 -1.40
N ALA A 64 -21.17 -35.42 -1.98
CA ALA A 64 -21.22 -36.77 -1.41
C ALA A 64 -19.81 -37.40 -1.31
N ASP A 65 -18.98 -37.24 -2.34
CA ASP A 65 -17.58 -37.68 -2.32
C ASP A 65 -16.77 -36.93 -1.25
N CYS A 66 -17.06 -35.65 -1.08
CA CYS A 66 -16.47 -34.81 -0.04
C CYS A 66 -16.80 -35.32 1.38
N VAL A 67 -18.08 -35.66 1.63
CA VAL A 67 -18.54 -36.23 2.90
C VAL A 67 -17.91 -37.60 3.15
N ARG A 68 -17.81 -38.46 2.12
CA ARG A 68 -17.13 -39.77 2.24
C ARG A 68 -15.66 -39.60 2.62
N ALA A 69 -14.93 -38.72 1.93
CA ALA A 69 -13.53 -38.44 2.24
C ALA A 69 -13.36 -37.90 3.68
N ALA A 70 -14.29 -37.06 4.14
CA ALA A 70 -14.30 -36.57 5.51
C ALA A 70 -14.57 -37.69 6.53
N ALA A 71 -15.57 -38.55 6.27
CA ALA A 71 -15.94 -39.67 7.11
C ALA A 71 -14.79 -40.68 7.26
N ASP A 72 -14.17 -41.06 6.13
CA ASP A 72 -13.03 -41.97 6.10
C ASP A 72 -11.84 -41.39 6.89
N ARG A 73 -11.56 -40.09 6.72
CA ARG A 73 -10.42 -39.44 7.38
C ARG A 73 -10.60 -39.31 8.89
N LEU A 74 -11.84 -39.14 9.34
CA LEU A 74 -12.20 -38.94 10.75
C LEU A 74 -12.69 -40.21 11.43
N ASP A 75 -12.69 -41.34 10.71
CA ASP A 75 -13.19 -42.64 11.16
C ASP A 75 -14.58 -42.52 11.82
N CYS A 76 -15.58 -42.25 10.98
CA CYS A 76 -17.01 -42.32 11.31
C CYS A 76 -17.82 -42.83 10.11
N ASN A 77 -19.09 -43.16 10.34
CA ASN A 77 -19.97 -43.57 9.26
C ASN A 77 -20.46 -42.36 8.45
N PHE A 78 -20.72 -42.59 7.17
CA PHE A 78 -21.19 -41.58 6.23
C PHE A 78 -22.41 -40.81 6.76
N GLU A 79 -23.37 -41.49 7.40
CA GLU A 79 -24.62 -40.92 7.89
C GLU A 79 -24.47 -40.06 9.16
N GLN A 80 -23.31 -40.15 9.83
CA GLN A 80 -23.06 -39.47 11.10
C GLN A 80 -22.40 -38.09 10.92
N ILE A 81 -21.96 -37.73 9.71
CA ILE A 81 -21.19 -36.50 9.49
C ILE A 81 -21.74 -35.68 8.32
N THR A 82 -21.81 -34.38 8.51
CA THR A 82 -22.12 -33.43 7.42
C THR A 82 -21.11 -32.28 7.42
N ILE A 83 -20.96 -31.61 6.28
CA ILE A 83 -20.05 -30.47 6.14
C ILE A 83 -20.84 -29.17 6.33
N VAL A 84 -20.30 -28.27 7.14
CA VAL A 84 -20.84 -26.95 7.45
C VAL A 84 -19.78 -25.86 7.23
N ASP A 85 -20.20 -24.61 7.14
CA ASP A 85 -19.29 -23.51 6.74
C ASP A 85 -18.22 -23.21 7.78
N ASN A 86 -18.59 -23.31 9.06
CA ASN A 86 -17.71 -23.04 10.18
C ASN A 86 -18.29 -23.69 11.44
N ALA A 87 -17.45 -23.81 12.48
CA ALA A 87 -17.87 -24.41 13.75
C ALA A 87 -19.07 -23.69 14.39
N THR A 88 -19.15 -22.36 14.24
CA THR A 88 -20.26 -21.55 14.76
C THR A 88 -21.60 -21.94 14.14
N VAL A 89 -21.65 -22.26 12.84
CA VAL A 89 -22.84 -22.80 12.17
C VAL A 89 -23.25 -24.14 12.77
N GLY A 90 -22.29 -25.04 13.03
CA GLY A 90 -22.56 -26.34 13.67
C GLY A 90 -23.17 -26.19 15.06
N ILE A 91 -22.59 -25.33 15.91
CA ILE A 91 -23.10 -25.04 17.26
C ILE A 91 -24.50 -24.44 17.21
N ASN A 92 -24.74 -23.48 16.29
CA ASN A 92 -26.07 -22.90 16.09
C ASN A 92 -27.09 -23.95 15.67
N ALA A 93 -26.73 -24.87 14.79
CA ALA A 93 -27.63 -25.92 14.34
C ALA A 93 -28.04 -26.85 15.48
N ILE A 94 -27.10 -27.28 16.34
CA ILE A 94 -27.44 -28.12 17.49
C ILE A 94 -28.36 -27.38 18.46
N LEU A 95 -27.97 -26.16 18.88
CA LEU A 95 -28.69 -25.41 19.91
C LEU A 95 -30.06 -24.90 19.47
N LYS A 96 -30.23 -24.60 18.17
CA LYS A 96 -31.48 -24.09 17.61
C LYS A 96 -32.38 -25.18 17.04
N SER A 97 -31.92 -26.43 16.99
CA SER A 97 -32.74 -27.57 16.57
C SER A 97 -33.81 -27.94 17.62
N PRO A 98 -34.97 -28.46 17.19
CA PRO A 98 -36.02 -28.94 18.08
C PRO A 98 -35.74 -30.39 18.56
N LEU A 99 -34.56 -30.63 19.15
CA LEU A 99 -34.18 -31.97 19.60
C LEU A 99 -34.99 -32.41 20.82
N PRO A 100 -35.19 -33.73 21.05
CA PRO A 100 -35.88 -34.26 22.23
C PRO A 100 -35.42 -33.64 23.56
N THR A 101 -34.10 -33.48 23.70
CA THR A 101 -33.40 -32.80 24.80
C THR A 101 -33.89 -31.38 25.11
N PHE A 102 -34.51 -30.72 24.12
CA PHE A 102 -35.05 -29.36 24.18
C PHE A 102 -36.58 -29.30 24.06
N THR A 103 -37.29 -30.43 23.91
CA THR A 103 -38.74 -30.45 23.60
C THR A 103 -39.66 -30.65 24.81
N SER A 104 -39.15 -31.06 25.98
CA SER A 104 -39.98 -31.21 27.18
C SER A 104 -40.12 -29.89 27.96
N LYS A 105 -41.25 -29.21 27.79
CA LYS A 105 -41.84 -28.14 28.66
C LYS A 105 -40.85 -27.12 29.29
N LEU A 106 -40.79 -25.90 28.73
CA LEU A 106 -40.36 -24.63 29.36
C LEU A 106 -39.23 -24.74 30.41
N GLY A 107 -37.97 -24.69 29.95
CA GLY A 107 -36.80 -24.52 30.84
C GLY A 107 -35.68 -25.53 30.63
N GLY A 108 -34.65 -25.46 31.47
CA GLY A 108 -33.43 -26.28 31.41
C GLY A 108 -32.17 -25.45 31.57
N THR A 109 -31.02 -26.12 31.73
CA THR A 109 -29.72 -25.46 31.90
C THR A 109 -28.72 -25.93 30.84
N ILE A 110 -28.00 -25.00 30.22
CA ILE A 110 -26.83 -25.31 29.37
C ILE A 110 -25.58 -25.17 30.22
N LEU A 111 -24.79 -26.23 30.33
CA LEU A 111 -23.50 -26.25 31.02
C LEU A 111 -22.39 -25.89 30.01
N CYS A 112 -21.51 -24.96 30.39
CA CYS A 112 -20.33 -24.59 29.60
C CYS A 112 -19.20 -24.10 30.52
N THR A 113 -18.02 -23.81 29.97
CA THR A 113 -16.91 -23.22 30.74
C THR A 113 -16.73 -21.74 30.43
N ASN A 114 -16.07 -20.99 31.31
CA ASN A 114 -15.59 -19.63 31.04
C ASN A 114 -14.51 -19.55 29.93
N LEU A 115 -13.93 -20.69 29.52
CA LEU A 115 -12.91 -20.78 28.47
C LEU A 115 -13.49 -21.04 27.08
N ALA A 116 -14.80 -21.29 26.98
CA ALA A 116 -15.47 -21.55 25.71
C ALA A 116 -15.26 -20.38 24.73
N TYR A 117 -15.15 -20.71 23.44
CA TYR A 117 -14.96 -19.68 22.41
C TYR A 117 -16.09 -18.64 22.43
N GLY A 118 -15.75 -17.35 22.26
CA GLY A 118 -16.71 -16.25 22.41
C GLY A 118 -17.98 -16.42 21.56
N ALA A 119 -17.86 -16.87 20.31
CA ALA A 119 -19.04 -17.11 19.47
C ALA A 119 -19.94 -18.27 19.97
N VAL A 120 -19.36 -19.26 20.65
CA VAL A 120 -20.11 -20.33 21.32
C VAL A 120 -20.85 -19.78 22.52
N LEU A 121 -20.19 -18.99 23.37
CA LEU A 121 -20.82 -18.31 24.51
C LEU A 121 -21.98 -17.41 24.06
N PHE A 122 -21.80 -16.59 23.03
CA PHE A 122 -22.86 -15.76 22.47
C PHE A 122 -24.05 -16.60 21.95
N THR A 123 -23.77 -17.74 21.33
CA THR A 123 -24.83 -18.64 20.84
C THR A 123 -25.59 -19.29 22.01
N ILE A 124 -24.88 -19.68 23.08
CA ILE A 124 -25.50 -20.19 24.32
C ILE A 124 -26.39 -19.12 24.94
N GLU A 125 -25.89 -17.89 25.09
CA GLU A 125 -26.62 -16.75 25.67
C GLU A 125 -27.88 -16.41 24.87
N GLU A 126 -27.76 -16.31 23.55
CA GLU A 126 -28.89 -16.06 22.67
C GLU A 126 -29.95 -17.18 22.78
N THR A 127 -29.50 -18.44 22.72
CA THR A 127 -30.40 -19.61 22.78
C THR A 127 -31.10 -19.68 24.13
N ALA A 128 -30.36 -19.49 25.22
CA ALA A 128 -30.89 -19.48 26.57
C ALA A 128 -31.99 -18.42 26.73
N ARG A 129 -31.74 -17.20 26.24
CA ARG A 129 -32.73 -16.12 26.22
C ARG A 129 -33.96 -16.47 25.39
N GLN A 130 -33.80 -17.06 24.19
CA GLN A 130 -34.92 -17.38 23.29
C GLN A 130 -35.78 -18.53 23.80
N ARG A 131 -35.16 -19.52 24.45
CA ARG A 131 -35.83 -20.76 24.91
C ARG A 131 -36.21 -20.74 26.39
N GLY A 132 -35.87 -19.67 27.12
CA GLY A 132 -36.08 -19.58 28.56
C GLY A 132 -35.23 -20.58 29.35
N MET A 133 -34.01 -20.89 28.86
CA MET A 133 -33.06 -21.76 29.56
C MET A 133 -32.11 -20.92 30.43
N ASN A 134 -31.55 -21.55 31.45
CA ASN A 134 -30.48 -21.01 32.27
C ASN A 134 -29.11 -21.38 31.68
N ILE A 135 -28.07 -20.65 32.08
CA ILE A 135 -26.68 -20.93 31.72
C ILE A 135 -25.94 -21.23 33.02
N ARG A 136 -25.28 -22.39 33.07
CA ARG A 136 -24.37 -22.75 34.16
C ARG A 136 -22.96 -22.74 33.61
N LYS A 137 -22.18 -21.75 34.03
CA LYS A 137 -20.81 -21.54 33.57
C LYS A 137 -19.84 -22.04 34.64
N ILE A 138 -19.06 -23.06 34.33
CA ILE A 138 -17.93 -23.51 35.16
C ILE A 138 -16.83 -22.47 35.03
N ASP A 139 -16.53 -21.80 36.14
CA ASP A 139 -15.44 -20.82 36.19
C ASP A 139 -14.11 -21.55 36.41
N ILE A 140 -13.51 -22.01 35.31
CA ILE A 140 -12.22 -22.71 35.35
C ILE A 140 -11.15 -21.73 35.83
N GLN A 141 -10.54 -22.07 36.96
CA GLN A 141 -9.44 -21.28 37.53
C GLN A 141 -8.12 -21.65 36.88
N LEU A 142 -7.38 -20.63 36.43
CA LEU A 142 -6.02 -20.77 35.90
C LEU A 142 -5.00 -20.19 36.90
N PRO A 143 -3.79 -20.75 37.01
CA PRO A 143 -3.31 -21.96 36.34
C PRO A 143 -3.93 -23.25 36.91
N ILE A 144 -3.98 -24.30 36.10
CA ILE A 144 -4.42 -25.65 36.51
C ILE A 144 -3.21 -26.47 36.93
N GLU A 145 -3.30 -27.16 38.06
CA GLU A 145 -2.18 -27.96 38.61
C GLU A 145 -2.00 -29.32 37.94
N SER A 146 -3.10 -30.01 37.61
CA SER A 146 -3.10 -31.35 37.02
C SER A 146 -4.38 -31.62 36.23
N LYS A 147 -4.36 -32.62 35.33
CA LYS A 147 -5.58 -33.12 34.67
C LYS A 147 -6.68 -33.50 35.67
N GLN A 148 -6.33 -34.11 36.79
CA GLN A 148 -7.31 -34.46 37.83
C GLN A 148 -7.91 -33.22 38.50
N ALA A 149 -7.11 -32.19 38.79
CA ALA A 149 -7.61 -30.93 39.35
C ALA A 149 -8.58 -30.22 38.38
N PHE A 150 -8.39 -30.38 37.07
CA PHE A 150 -9.34 -29.89 36.08
C PHE A 150 -10.67 -30.64 36.11
N ILE A 151 -10.64 -31.98 36.12
CA ILE A 151 -11.85 -32.83 36.21
C ILE A 151 -12.60 -32.55 37.53
N GLN A 152 -11.87 -32.37 38.64
CA GLN A 152 -12.45 -32.04 39.94
C GLN A 152 -13.28 -30.74 39.90
N GLN A 153 -12.91 -29.76 39.07
CA GLN A 153 -13.71 -28.53 38.92
C GLN A 153 -15.08 -28.82 38.28
N PHE A 154 -15.18 -29.79 37.36
CA PHE A 154 -16.45 -30.25 36.82
C PHE A 154 -17.26 -31.00 37.87
N GLU A 155 -16.65 -31.95 38.59
CA GLU A 155 -17.32 -32.69 39.67
C GLU A 155 -17.86 -31.75 40.76
N ASN A 156 -17.04 -30.78 41.18
CA ASN A 156 -17.42 -29.78 42.18
C ASN A 156 -18.60 -28.93 41.68
N GLU A 157 -18.61 -28.58 40.39
CA GLU A 157 -19.73 -27.85 39.84
C GLU A 157 -20.99 -28.70 39.85
N LEU A 158 -20.95 -29.95 39.36
CA LEU A 158 -22.10 -30.86 39.35
C LEU A 158 -22.64 -31.10 40.78
N ASN A 159 -21.77 -31.20 41.78
CA ASN A 159 -22.17 -31.40 43.17
C ASN A 159 -22.94 -30.23 43.81
N LYS A 160 -23.02 -29.05 43.18
CA LYS A 160 -23.80 -27.89 43.71
C LYS A 160 -25.33 -28.04 43.57
N GLY A 161 -25.82 -29.15 43.00
CA GLY A 161 -27.26 -29.44 42.82
C GLY A 161 -27.81 -29.01 41.45
N ASP A 162 -29.10 -29.31 41.17
CA ASP A 162 -29.82 -29.02 39.90
C ASP A 162 -29.17 -29.66 38.64
N VAL A 163 -28.52 -30.81 38.80
CA VAL A 163 -27.83 -31.52 37.71
C VAL A 163 -28.84 -32.14 36.74
N GLU A 164 -29.96 -32.64 37.27
CA GLU A 164 -31.10 -33.20 36.55
C GLU A 164 -31.79 -32.19 35.61
N ASN A 165 -31.51 -30.90 35.80
CA ASN A 165 -32.02 -29.82 34.95
C ASN A 165 -31.04 -29.41 33.85
N ILE A 166 -29.78 -29.89 33.90
CA ILE A 166 -28.82 -29.70 32.82
C ILE A 166 -29.30 -30.51 31.61
N ARG A 167 -29.53 -29.82 30.49
CA ARG A 167 -30.01 -30.42 29.25
C ARG A 167 -28.88 -30.75 28.29
N LEU A 168 -27.78 -30.01 28.37
CA LEU A 168 -26.65 -30.16 27.46
C LEU A 168 -25.39 -29.56 28.09
N ALA A 169 -24.26 -30.21 27.87
CA ALA A 169 -22.94 -29.63 28.15
C ALA A 169 -22.21 -29.30 26.84
N ILE A 170 -21.58 -28.13 26.77
CA ILE A 170 -20.68 -27.76 25.68
C ILE A 170 -19.27 -27.59 26.24
N ILE A 171 -18.33 -28.39 25.74
CA ILE A 171 -16.93 -28.39 26.15
C ILE A 171 -16.02 -28.28 24.92
N ASP A 172 -14.87 -27.63 25.06
CA ASP A 172 -13.87 -27.59 24.00
C ASP A 172 -13.06 -28.89 23.98
N HIS A 173 -12.55 -29.31 22.80
CA HIS A 173 -11.46 -30.29 22.76
C HIS A 173 -10.11 -29.59 22.95
N ILE A 174 -9.92 -28.46 22.26
CA ILE A 174 -8.81 -27.52 22.48
C ILE A 174 -9.36 -26.11 22.55
N THR A 175 -9.19 -25.44 23.67
CA THR A 175 -9.65 -24.06 23.85
C THR A 175 -8.89 -23.11 22.94
N SER A 176 -9.61 -22.15 22.34
CA SER A 176 -8.99 -21.17 21.45
C SER A 176 -8.07 -20.22 22.24
N SER A 177 -8.56 -19.58 23.28
CA SER A 177 -7.82 -18.54 23.98
C SER A 177 -6.65 -19.09 24.79
N THR A 178 -6.80 -20.24 25.45
CA THR A 178 -5.79 -20.77 26.37
C THR A 178 -4.98 -21.95 25.84
N ALA A 179 -5.32 -22.48 24.65
CA ALA A 179 -4.64 -23.62 24.03
C ALA A 179 -4.56 -24.88 24.92
N ILE A 180 -5.60 -25.11 25.72
CA ILE A 180 -5.72 -26.23 26.66
C ILE A 180 -6.45 -27.38 25.97
N VAL A 181 -5.88 -28.58 26.04
CA VAL A 181 -6.52 -29.84 25.66
C VAL A 181 -7.37 -30.31 26.83
N PHE A 182 -8.68 -30.43 26.63
CA PHE A 182 -9.56 -30.99 27.66
C PHE A 182 -9.53 -32.53 27.60
N PRO A 183 -9.65 -33.20 28.75
CA PRO A 183 -9.82 -34.65 28.82
C PRO A 183 -11.26 -35.04 28.45
N ILE A 184 -11.60 -34.92 27.16
CA ILE A 184 -13.01 -34.98 26.72
C ILE A 184 -13.67 -36.34 26.97
N ASP A 185 -12.93 -37.45 26.94
CA ASP A 185 -13.49 -38.78 27.20
C ASP A 185 -13.90 -38.90 28.67
N GLU A 186 -13.00 -38.54 29.61
CA GLU A 186 -13.32 -38.57 31.04
C GLU A 186 -14.44 -37.60 31.41
N LEU A 187 -14.46 -36.42 30.80
CA LEU A 187 -15.55 -35.46 31.02
C LEU A 187 -16.86 -35.95 30.43
N THR A 188 -16.82 -36.59 29.27
CA THR A 188 -18.03 -37.14 28.64
C THR A 188 -18.59 -38.26 29.49
N ASP A 189 -17.76 -39.18 29.97
CA ASP A 189 -18.17 -40.26 30.86
C ASP A 189 -18.77 -39.72 32.17
N LEU A 190 -18.14 -38.69 32.77
CA LEU A 190 -18.65 -38.01 33.96
C LEU A 190 -20.02 -37.36 33.73
N LEU A 191 -20.22 -36.70 32.58
CA LEU A 191 -21.46 -36.02 32.23
C LEU A 191 -22.57 -37.02 31.85
N HIS A 192 -22.22 -38.08 31.12
CA HIS A 192 -23.11 -39.19 30.76
C HIS A 192 -23.57 -39.96 31.99
N ALA A 193 -22.74 -40.13 33.02
CA ALA A 193 -23.14 -40.72 34.30
C ALA A 193 -24.28 -39.93 35.00
N HIS A 194 -24.45 -38.65 34.64
CA HIS A 194 -25.55 -37.80 35.09
C HIS A 194 -26.66 -37.62 34.04
N GLY A 195 -26.61 -38.35 32.93
CA GLY A 195 -27.58 -38.27 31.84
C GLY A 195 -27.50 -36.99 31.01
N ILE A 196 -26.35 -36.29 31.02
CA ILE A 196 -26.15 -35.02 30.30
C ILE A 196 -25.49 -35.29 28.95
N PRO A 197 -26.16 -35.01 27.82
CA PRO A 197 -25.53 -35.08 26.50
C PRO A 197 -24.41 -34.05 26.33
N VAL A 198 -23.40 -34.39 25.54
CA VAL A 198 -22.15 -33.61 25.40
C VAL A 198 -21.93 -33.18 23.95
N VAL A 199 -21.75 -31.88 23.78
CA VAL A 199 -21.26 -31.25 22.55
C VAL A 199 -19.81 -30.87 22.72
N VAL A 200 -18.96 -31.40 21.84
CA VAL A 200 -17.55 -31.02 21.80
C VAL A 200 -17.32 -29.97 20.71
N ASP A 201 -16.92 -28.76 21.10
CA ASP A 201 -16.27 -27.81 20.19
C ASP A 201 -14.84 -28.27 19.94
N GLY A 202 -14.70 -29.03 18.86
CA GLY A 202 -13.45 -29.56 18.36
C GLY A 202 -12.85 -28.72 17.24
N ALA A 203 -13.13 -27.42 17.12
CA ALA A 203 -12.63 -26.61 16.00
C ALA A 203 -11.09 -26.66 15.86
N HIS A 204 -10.37 -26.84 16.97
CA HIS A 204 -8.92 -27.02 16.99
C HIS A 204 -8.46 -28.48 17.09
N GLY A 205 -9.37 -29.46 17.13
CA GLY A 205 -9.03 -30.88 17.33
C GLY A 205 -8.45 -31.58 16.10
N PRO A 206 -9.19 -31.69 14.99
CA PRO A 206 -8.78 -32.45 13.79
C PRO A 206 -7.39 -32.06 13.30
N GLY A 207 -6.52 -33.05 13.07
CA GLY A 207 -5.15 -32.85 12.60
C GLY A 207 -4.15 -32.37 13.67
N GLN A 208 -4.62 -31.97 14.86
CA GLN A 208 -3.77 -31.47 15.96
C GLN A 208 -3.74 -32.37 17.19
N VAL A 209 -4.87 -32.85 17.71
CA VAL A 209 -4.91 -33.65 18.96
C VAL A 209 -4.28 -35.04 18.79
N ASN A 210 -4.51 -35.63 17.63
CA ASN A 210 -4.00 -36.91 17.22
C ASN A 210 -3.85 -36.85 15.68
N PRO A 211 -2.74 -37.35 15.10
CA PRO A 211 -2.60 -37.42 13.65
C PRO A 211 -3.75 -38.17 12.97
N ARG A 212 -4.39 -39.13 13.65
CA ARG A 212 -5.57 -39.87 13.20
C ARG A 212 -6.70 -39.82 14.24
N LEU A 213 -7.29 -38.63 14.42
CA LEU A 213 -8.51 -38.48 15.20
C LEU A 213 -9.61 -39.43 14.67
N SER A 214 -10.09 -40.32 15.52
CA SER A 214 -11.24 -41.20 15.26
C SER A 214 -12.43 -40.74 16.08
N LEU A 215 -13.53 -40.37 15.40
CA LEU A 215 -14.77 -39.96 16.05
C LEU A 215 -15.55 -41.15 16.60
N ASN A 216 -15.38 -42.34 16.01
CA ASN A 216 -15.91 -43.59 16.53
C ASN A 216 -15.34 -43.95 17.91
N GLN A 217 -14.08 -43.57 18.19
CA GLN A 217 -13.41 -43.84 19.47
C GLN A 217 -13.80 -42.88 20.59
N LEU A 218 -14.24 -41.66 20.26
CA LEU A 218 -14.77 -40.72 21.25
C LEU A 218 -16.13 -41.21 21.77
N THR A 219 -16.57 -40.71 22.92
CA THR A 219 -17.90 -41.02 23.50
C THR A 219 -18.91 -39.89 23.36
N CYS A 220 -18.52 -38.69 22.91
CA CYS A 220 -19.41 -37.53 22.83
C CYS A 220 -20.59 -37.71 21.85
N ASP A 221 -21.71 -37.03 22.12
CA ASP A 221 -22.94 -37.09 21.31
C ASP A 221 -22.82 -36.26 20.03
N PHE A 222 -22.16 -35.10 20.12
CA PHE A 222 -21.91 -34.20 19.01
C PHE A 222 -20.45 -33.75 18.99
N TYR A 223 -19.87 -33.63 17.80
CA TYR A 223 -18.54 -33.09 17.62
C TYR A 223 -18.52 -32.09 16.46
N ILE A 224 -18.07 -30.87 16.71
CA ILE A 224 -17.92 -29.84 15.68
C ILE A 224 -16.44 -29.62 15.43
N GLY A 225 -15.95 -29.99 14.25
CA GLY A 225 -14.55 -29.81 13.88
C GLY A 225 -14.37 -28.88 12.70
N THR A 226 -13.12 -28.54 12.40
CA THR A 226 -12.79 -27.63 11.31
C THR A 226 -11.69 -28.19 10.41
N PHE A 227 -11.92 -28.17 9.10
CA PHE A 227 -10.92 -28.59 8.12
C PHE A 227 -9.99 -27.45 7.69
N HIS A 228 -10.44 -26.20 7.75
CA HIS A 228 -9.67 -25.07 7.23
C HIS A 228 -8.53 -24.56 8.13
N LYS A 229 -8.35 -25.16 9.31
CA LYS A 229 -7.21 -24.91 10.19
C LYS A 229 -6.14 -25.97 9.89
N TRP A 230 -6.04 -26.99 10.74
CA TRP A 230 -4.95 -27.97 10.72
C TRP A 230 -5.08 -29.07 9.67
N MET A 231 -6.20 -29.13 8.96
CA MET A 231 -6.43 -30.10 7.89
C MET A 231 -6.29 -29.46 6.50
N TYR A 232 -5.77 -28.23 6.41
CA TYR A 232 -5.34 -27.56 5.18
C TYR A 232 -6.43 -27.22 4.15
N ALA A 233 -7.70 -27.44 4.43
CA ALA A 233 -8.79 -27.08 3.51
C ALA A 233 -8.93 -25.56 3.34
N ALA A 234 -9.62 -25.13 2.29
CA ALA A 234 -9.94 -23.71 2.13
C ALA A 234 -10.81 -23.20 3.28
N ARG A 235 -10.68 -21.91 3.64
CA ARG A 235 -11.55 -21.26 4.64
C ARG A 235 -13.03 -21.43 4.27
N GLY A 236 -13.87 -21.64 5.28
CA GLY A 236 -15.27 -21.97 5.08
C GLY A 236 -15.57 -23.47 5.08
N CYS A 237 -14.67 -24.30 5.62
CA CYS A 237 -14.86 -25.75 5.73
C CYS A 237 -14.77 -26.23 7.18
N SER A 238 -15.89 -26.75 7.69
CA SER A 238 -16.03 -27.40 8.98
C SER A 238 -16.97 -28.60 8.85
N PHE A 239 -17.10 -29.39 9.92
CA PHE A 239 -18.02 -30.51 9.93
C PHE A 239 -18.78 -30.58 11.25
N LEU A 240 -19.93 -31.22 11.17
CA LEU A 240 -20.77 -31.57 12.30
C LEU A 240 -20.95 -33.09 12.29
N PHE A 241 -20.46 -33.73 13.35
CA PHE A 241 -20.67 -35.13 13.62
C PHE A 241 -21.75 -35.31 14.69
N VAL A 242 -22.61 -36.30 14.50
CA VAL A 242 -23.67 -36.71 15.41
C VAL A 242 -23.59 -38.21 15.58
N ARG A 243 -23.43 -38.67 16.82
CA ARG A 243 -23.26 -40.10 17.11
C ARG A 243 -24.46 -40.92 16.68
N ASP A 244 -25.68 -40.42 16.95
CA ASP A 244 -26.92 -41.08 16.56
C ASP A 244 -27.39 -40.60 15.17
N PRO A 245 -27.40 -41.47 14.13
CA PRO A 245 -27.88 -41.11 12.79
C PRO A 245 -29.37 -40.73 12.75
N VAL A 246 -30.18 -41.22 13.69
CA VAL A 246 -31.60 -40.84 13.79
C VAL A 246 -31.69 -39.38 14.24
N LEU A 247 -30.92 -39.01 15.26
CA LEU A 247 -30.83 -37.63 15.74
C LEU A 247 -30.23 -36.70 14.68
N ALA A 248 -29.24 -37.17 13.92
CA ALA A 248 -28.65 -36.43 12.81
C ALA A 248 -29.71 -35.96 11.80
N ASN A 249 -30.63 -36.85 11.42
CA ASN A 249 -31.72 -36.52 10.49
C ASN A 249 -32.81 -35.61 11.09
N GLN A 250 -32.82 -35.40 12.41
CA GLN A 250 -33.75 -34.48 13.09
C GLN A 250 -33.16 -33.07 13.28
N LEU A 251 -31.85 -32.90 13.12
CA LEU A 251 -31.21 -31.59 13.20
C LEU A 251 -31.69 -30.69 12.07
N GLN A 252 -31.92 -29.42 12.41
CA GLN A 252 -32.33 -28.38 11.49
C GLN A 252 -31.26 -27.29 11.43
N PRO A 253 -30.80 -26.90 10.22
CA PRO A 253 -29.93 -25.75 10.07
C PRO A 253 -30.68 -24.45 10.35
N SER A 254 -29.94 -23.38 10.64
CA SER A 254 -30.54 -22.05 10.83
C SER A 254 -31.23 -21.51 9.57
N ASN A 255 -30.80 -21.95 8.38
CA ASN A 255 -31.37 -21.56 7.10
C ASN A 255 -32.17 -22.72 6.51
N THR A 256 -33.50 -22.58 6.46
CA THR A 256 -34.37 -23.52 5.75
C THR A 256 -34.36 -23.21 4.25
N SER A 257 -34.11 -24.20 3.40
CA SER A 257 -34.09 -24.04 1.93
C SER A 257 -34.42 -25.36 1.22
N TRP A 258 -34.00 -25.50 -0.05
CA TRP A 258 -34.29 -26.66 -0.91
C TRP A 258 -33.88 -28.01 -0.31
N GLY A 259 -32.87 -28.05 0.57
CA GLY A 259 -32.49 -29.25 1.32
C GLY A 259 -33.55 -29.80 2.28
N TYR A 260 -34.54 -28.99 2.67
CA TYR A 260 -35.64 -29.38 3.56
C TYR A 260 -36.59 -30.40 2.94
N ARG A 261 -36.72 -30.41 1.60
CA ARG A 261 -37.55 -31.37 0.85
C ARG A 261 -36.76 -31.93 -0.33
N PRO A 262 -35.81 -32.84 -0.06
CA PRO A 262 -34.98 -33.41 -1.11
C PRO A 262 -35.79 -34.33 -2.03
N SER A 263 -35.37 -34.41 -3.29
CA SER A 263 -35.90 -35.38 -4.25
C SER A 263 -35.39 -36.79 -3.97
N SER A 264 -36.11 -37.81 -4.46
CA SER A 264 -35.70 -39.21 -4.34
C SER A 264 -34.30 -39.45 -4.91
N SER A 265 -33.97 -38.90 -6.09
CA SER A 265 -32.65 -39.04 -6.70
C SER A 265 -31.50 -38.45 -5.88
N GLN A 266 -31.77 -37.46 -5.03
CA GLN A 266 -30.77 -36.92 -4.11
C GLN A 266 -30.60 -37.82 -2.87
N LEU A 267 -31.69 -38.42 -2.40
CA LEU A 267 -31.67 -39.36 -1.29
C LEU A 267 -30.99 -40.69 -1.62
N ASP A 268 -30.89 -41.05 -2.90
CA ASP A 268 -30.15 -42.23 -3.36
C ASP A 268 -28.63 -42.14 -3.11
N ILE A 269 -28.09 -40.93 -2.99
CA ILE A 269 -26.64 -40.67 -2.82
C ILE A 269 -26.27 -40.07 -1.46
N MET A 270 -27.24 -39.55 -0.71
CA MET A 270 -27.04 -38.78 0.52
C MET A 270 -28.21 -38.92 1.48
N THR A 271 -27.96 -38.71 2.78
CA THR A 271 -29.02 -38.67 3.79
C THR A 271 -29.76 -37.33 3.79
N HIS A 272 -30.89 -37.29 4.50
CA HIS A 272 -31.60 -36.03 4.75
C HIS A 272 -30.72 -35.03 5.53
N PHE A 273 -29.95 -35.53 6.50
CA PHE A 273 -28.95 -34.76 7.23
C PHE A 273 -27.95 -34.05 6.31
N HIS A 274 -27.39 -34.73 5.30
CA HIS A 274 -26.47 -34.10 4.36
C HIS A 274 -27.14 -32.99 3.54
N LEU A 275 -28.33 -33.26 3.01
CA LEU A 275 -29.02 -32.37 2.09
C LEU A 275 -29.52 -31.09 2.75
N GLN A 276 -30.03 -31.18 3.99
CA GLN A 276 -30.43 -29.99 4.75
C GLN A 276 -29.25 -29.05 5.02
N PHE A 277 -28.06 -29.59 5.28
CA PHE A 277 -26.88 -28.80 5.59
C PHE A 277 -26.14 -28.27 4.35
N PHE A 278 -26.26 -28.98 3.22
CA PHE A 278 -25.63 -28.57 1.97
C PHE A 278 -26.46 -27.53 1.19
N HIS A 279 -27.77 -27.78 1.00
CA HIS A 279 -28.59 -27.00 0.08
C HIS A 279 -29.41 -25.92 0.80
N GLN A 280 -28.72 -24.88 1.28
CA GLN A 280 -29.26 -23.79 2.12
C GLN A 280 -29.49 -22.45 1.38
N GLY A 281 -29.49 -22.47 0.06
CA GLY A 281 -29.53 -21.29 -0.80
C GLY A 281 -28.29 -21.19 -1.68
N THR A 282 -28.41 -20.47 -2.79
CA THR A 282 -27.34 -20.33 -3.78
C THR A 282 -26.15 -19.56 -3.20
N ARG A 283 -24.98 -20.18 -3.18
CA ARG A 283 -23.73 -19.62 -2.65
C ARG A 283 -22.53 -20.27 -3.33
N ASP A 284 -21.34 -19.70 -3.09
CA ASP A 284 -20.10 -20.35 -3.47
C ASP A 284 -19.80 -21.53 -2.53
N GLU A 285 -20.00 -22.74 -3.02
CA GLU A 285 -19.76 -23.99 -2.30
C GLU A 285 -18.36 -24.57 -2.56
N SER A 286 -17.51 -23.86 -3.34
CA SER A 286 -16.21 -24.37 -3.80
C SER A 286 -15.26 -24.72 -2.65
N ALA A 287 -15.28 -23.93 -1.57
CA ALA A 287 -14.43 -24.18 -0.40
C ALA A 287 -14.70 -25.58 0.17
N LEU A 288 -15.97 -25.90 0.44
CA LEU A 288 -16.39 -27.19 1.01
C LEU A 288 -15.85 -28.36 0.21
N LEU A 289 -15.87 -28.24 -1.12
CA LEU A 289 -15.45 -29.28 -2.06
C LEU A 289 -13.93 -29.45 -2.15
N THR A 290 -13.14 -28.65 -1.44
CA THR A 290 -11.66 -28.81 -1.39
C THR A 290 -11.18 -29.82 -0.35
N ILE A 291 -12.04 -30.37 0.51
CA ILE A 291 -11.64 -31.29 1.60
C ILE A 291 -10.85 -32.51 1.06
N PRO A 292 -11.29 -33.23 0.01
CA PRO A 292 -10.51 -34.34 -0.54
C PRO A 292 -9.11 -33.90 -0.98
N LYS A 293 -9.00 -32.72 -1.59
CA LYS A 293 -7.72 -32.18 -2.06
C LYS A 293 -6.78 -31.81 -0.91
N ALA A 294 -7.34 -31.34 0.20
CA ALA A 294 -6.58 -31.03 1.40
C ALA A 294 -6.07 -32.29 2.10
N ILE A 295 -6.88 -33.36 2.13
CA ILE A 295 -6.46 -34.68 2.61
C ILE A 295 -5.36 -35.23 1.70
N GLU A 296 -5.52 -35.17 0.37
CA GLU A 296 -4.50 -35.58 -0.61
C GLU A 296 -3.18 -34.82 -0.40
N PHE A 297 -3.23 -33.51 -0.17
CA PHE A 297 -2.05 -32.71 0.14
C PHE A 297 -1.31 -33.25 1.37
N ALA A 298 -2.04 -33.48 2.47
CA ALA A 298 -1.45 -33.94 3.71
C ALA A 298 -0.85 -35.35 3.58
N ASP A 299 -1.57 -36.29 2.98
CA ASP A 299 -1.15 -37.68 2.86
C ASP A 299 -0.04 -37.88 1.84
N SER A 300 -0.15 -37.23 0.67
CA SER A 300 0.77 -37.48 -0.44
C SER A 300 1.93 -36.48 -0.49
N LEU A 301 1.64 -35.17 -0.52
CA LEU A 301 2.68 -34.15 -0.70
C LEU A 301 3.44 -33.89 0.60
N ALA A 302 2.74 -33.75 1.72
CA ALA A 302 3.34 -33.53 3.03
C ALA A 302 3.87 -34.83 3.69
N GLY A 303 3.53 -35.99 3.15
CA GLY A 303 4.06 -37.29 3.60
C GLY A 303 3.37 -37.87 4.82
N GLY A 304 2.10 -37.52 5.05
CA GLY A 304 1.25 -38.08 6.09
C GLY A 304 1.14 -37.24 7.36
N PHE A 305 -0.01 -37.36 8.04
CA PHE A 305 -0.30 -36.62 9.28
C PHE A 305 0.63 -36.97 10.44
N ASP A 306 1.18 -38.18 10.51
CA ASP A 306 2.13 -38.58 11.55
C ASP A 306 3.42 -37.72 11.49
N ARG A 307 3.95 -37.52 10.27
CA ARG A 307 5.12 -36.67 10.02
C ARG A 307 4.84 -35.20 10.31
N ILE A 308 3.66 -34.72 9.93
CA ILE A 308 3.20 -33.34 10.21
C ILE A 308 3.12 -33.13 11.73
N TYR A 309 2.55 -34.10 12.44
CA TYR A 309 2.39 -34.05 13.89
C TYR A 309 3.73 -34.01 14.61
N GLU A 310 4.66 -34.89 14.25
CA GLU A 310 6.00 -34.91 14.84
C GLU A 310 6.72 -33.57 14.63
N TYR A 311 6.67 -33.01 13.40
CA TYR A 311 7.32 -31.74 13.10
C TYR A 311 6.75 -30.58 13.89
N ASN A 312 5.43 -30.39 13.83
CA ASN A 312 4.77 -29.25 14.46
C ASN A 312 4.86 -29.34 15.99
N SER A 313 4.61 -30.50 16.59
CA SER A 313 4.69 -30.66 18.04
C SER A 313 6.10 -30.41 18.58
N LYS A 314 7.13 -30.93 17.90
CA LYS A 314 8.53 -30.68 18.24
C LYS A 314 8.89 -29.21 18.11
N LEU A 315 8.54 -28.57 16.98
CA LEU A 315 8.82 -27.16 16.75
C LEU A 315 8.09 -26.28 17.78
N SER A 316 6.85 -26.63 18.13
CA SER A 316 6.05 -25.92 19.12
C SER A 316 6.67 -25.95 20.50
N GLN A 317 7.19 -27.12 20.91
CA GLN A 317 7.89 -27.26 22.17
C GLN A 317 9.22 -26.49 22.17
N GLN A 318 9.99 -26.57 21.09
CA GLN A 318 11.24 -25.83 20.93
C GLN A 318 11.01 -24.31 20.98
N ALA A 319 9.99 -23.82 20.27
CA ALA A 319 9.61 -22.41 20.25
C ALA A 319 9.19 -21.92 21.63
N LYS A 320 8.35 -22.67 22.36
CA LYS A 320 7.97 -22.35 23.74
C LYS A 320 9.20 -22.24 24.63
N THR A 321 10.03 -23.28 24.69
CA THR A 321 11.22 -23.30 25.54
C THR A 321 12.17 -22.15 25.21
N LEU A 322 12.39 -21.86 23.92
CA LEU A 322 13.19 -20.72 23.48
C LEU A 322 12.63 -19.40 24.01
N LEU A 323 11.33 -19.14 23.82
CA LEU A 323 10.70 -17.88 24.19
C LEU A 323 10.68 -17.69 25.71
N GLU A 324 10.34 -18.72 26.48
CA GLU A 324 10.36 -18.69 27.94
C GLU A 324 11.77 -18.42 28.49
N GLN A 325 12.79 -19.07 27.92
CA GLN A 325 14.18 -18.82 28.30
C GLN A 325 14.62 -17.40 28.00
N ARG A 326 14.19 -16.85 26.86
CA ARG A 326 14.59 -15.52 26.43
C ARG A 326 13.84 -14.40 27.15
N TRP A 327 12.62 -14.66 27.62
CA TRP A 327 11.82 -13.72 28.40
C TRP A 327 11.90 -13.92 29.91
N ASN A 328 12.61 -14.94 30.39
CA ASN A 328 12.67 -15.34 31.79
C ASN A 328 11.28 -15.60 32.39
N THR A 329 10.45 -16.33 31.66
CA THR A 329 9.07 -16.68 32.05
C THR A 329 8.86 -18.18 32.27
N GLN A 330 9.94 -18.93 32.50
CA GLN A 330 9.86 -20.37 32.80
C GLN A 330 9.00 -20.65 34.03
N GLY A 331 8.21 -21.73 34.00
CA GLY A 331 7.36 -22.16 35.10
C GLY A 331 6.07 -21.37 35.27
N LYS A 332 5.72 -20.50 34.31
CA LYS A 332 4.49 -19.70 34.31
C LYS A 332 3.45 -20.24 33.33
N ASP A 333 3.43 -21.55 33.17
CA ASP A 333 2.48 -22.24 32.32
C ASP A 333 1.07 -22.17 32.93
N LEU A 334 0.06 -22.00 32.06
CA LEU A 334 -1.34 -22.00 32.49
C LEU A 334 -1.85 -23.41 32.86
N VAL A 335 -1.19 -24.46 32.34
CA VAL A 335 -1.59 -25.87 32.49
C VAL A 335 -0.39 -26.81 32.49
N PRO A 336 -0.52 -28.02 33.08
CA PRO A 336 0.52 -29.05 32.99
C PRO A 336 0.79 -29.47 31.54
N ASN A 337 1.98 -30.00 31.27
CA ASN A 337 2.42 -30.39 29.93
C ASN A 337 1.45 -31.34 29.21
N GLU A 338 0.81 -32.26 29.94
CA GLU A 338 -0.16 -33.24 29.40
C GLU A 338 -1.45 -32.61 28.87
N MET A 339 -1.77 -31.37 29.28
CA MET A 339 -2.94 -30.62 28.84
C MET A 339 -2.59 -29.52 27.84
N GLN A 340 -1.34 -29.37 27.43
CA GLN A 340 -0.98 -28.38 26.42
C GLN A 340 -1.28 -28.88 25.02
N ALA A 341 -1.85 -28.04 24.17
CA ALA A 341 -2.05 -28.38 22.76
C ALA A 341 -0.71 -28.73 22.07
N PRO A 342 -0.72 -29.69 21.12
CA PRO A 342 0.49 -30.07 20.39
C PRO A 342 1.09 -28.93 19.55
N TYR A 343 0.26 -28.16 18.83
CA TYR A 343 0.76 -27.14 17.88
C TYR A 343 0.54 -25.70 18.35
N LEU A 344 -0.24 -25.50 19.42
CA LEU A 344 -0.52 -24.21 20.04
C LEU A 344 0.12 -24.13 21.42
N LYS A 345 0.79 -23.03 21.75
CA LYS A 345 1.34 -22.80 23.10
C LYS A 345 1.01 -21.40 23.59
N MET A 346 0.66 -21.32 24.87
CA MET A 346 0.56 -20.08 25.62
C MET A 346 1.85 -19.81 26.35
N ILE A 347 2.41 -18.62 26.18
CA ILE A 347 3.67 -18.20 26.80
C ILE A 347 3.45 -16.84 27.41
N GLN A 348 3.77 -16.68 28.70
CA GLN A 348 3.70 -15.37 29.33
C GLN A 348 4.70 -14.42 28.66
N LEU A 349 4.24 -13.25 28.28
CA LEU A 349 5.10 -12.17 27.82
C LEU A 349 5.91 -11.61 29.00
N PRO A 350 7.12 -11.07 28.74
CA PRO A 350 7.82 -10.29 29.76
C PRO A 350 7.04 -9.01 30.05
N ASP A 351 7.34 -8.33 31.14
CA ASP A 351 6.75 -7.01 31.39
C ASP A 351 7.06 -6.04 30.23
N LEU A 352 6.04 -5.39 29.66
CA LEU A 352 6.14 -4.50 28.50
C LEU A 352 5.63 -3.11 28.87
N ALA A 353 6.49 -2.20 29.35
CA ALA A 353 6.08 -0.89 29.89
C ALA A 353 5.22 0.03 29.00
N LYS A 354 5.02 -0.28 27.71
CA LYS A 354 4.09 0.45 26.83
C LYS A 354 2.63 -0.03 27.02
N TYR A 355 2.45 -1.25 27.52
CA TYR A 355 1.18 -1.95 27.59
C TYR A 355 0.91 -2.35 29.04
N ASP A 356 -0.24 -1.92 29.54
CA ASP A 356 -0.82 -2.42 30.76
C ASP A 356 -1.34 -3.85 30.56
N LYS A 357 -1.57 -4.55 31.67
CA LYS A 357 -1.97 -5.96 31.65
C LYS A 357 -3.49 -6.07 31.58
N THR A 358 -4.06 -5.58 30.47
CA THR A 358 -5.51 -5.51 30.22
C THR A 358 -5.85 -6.08 28.84
N ASP A 359 -7.12 -6.42 28.62
CA ASP A 359 -7.59 -6.93 27.33
C ASP A 359 -7.48 -5.89 26.20
N ASP A 360 -7.75 -4.62 26.51
CA ASP A 360 -7.60 -3.50 25.56
C ASP A 360 -6.15 -3.39 25.07
N ASP A 361 -5.19 -3.57 25.97
CA ASP A 361 -3.78 -3.50 25.62
C ASP A 361 -3.24 -4.77 24.95
N ALA A 362 -3.85 -5.92 25.23
CA ALA A 362 -3.63 -7.11 24.41
C ALA A 362 -4.03 -6.84 22.95
N ILE A 363 -5.20 -6.24 22.70
CA ILE A 363 -5.66 -5.87 21.34
C ILE A 363 -4.73 -4.83 20.72
N ARG A 364 -4.35 -3.79 21.47
CA ARG A 364 -3.43 -2.75 20.99
C ARG A 364 -2.07 -3.35 20.60
N LEU A 365 -1.54 -4.28 21.38
CA LEU A 365 -0.30 -4.98 21.06
C LEU A 365 -0.43 -5.86 19.81
N ILE A 366 -1.56 -6.55 19.60
CA ILE A 366 -1.81 -7.30 18.36
C ILE A 366 -1.74 -6.37 17.14
N ASN A 367 -2.44 -5.23 17.18
CA ASN A 367 -2.45 -4.27 16.09
C ASN A 367 -1.06 -3.70 15.81
N ASP A 368 -0.31 -3.34 16.86
CA ASP A 368 1.07 -2.87 16.74
C ASP A 368 1.98 -3.95 16.09
N LEU A 369 1.85 -5.22 16.47
CA LEU A 369 2.61 -6.33 15.89
C LEU A 369 2.31 -6.49 14.39
N ILE A 370 1.05 -6.37 13.98
CA ILE A 370 0.62 -6.53 12.59
C ILE A 370 1.06 -5.32 11.75
N GLU A 371 0.65 -4.11 12.15
CA GLU A 371 0.79 -2.89 11.34
C GLU A 371 2.23 -2.36 11.30
N HIS A 372 2.98 -2.53 12.38
CA HIS A 372 4.31 -1.92 12.51
C HIS A 372 5.46 -2.93 12.47
N HIS A 373 5.17 -4.22 12.64
CA HIS A 373 6.20 -5.23 12.77
C HIS A 373 6.07 -6.41 11.81
N LYS A 374 5.01 -6.47 10.99
CA LYS A 374 4.73 -7.60 10.10
C LYS A 374 4.77 -8.95 10.85
N LEU A 375 4.25 -8.96 12.08
CA LEU A 375 4.17 -10.13 12.95
C LEU A 375 2.73 -10.48 13.19
N VAL A 376 2.39 -11.76 13.04
CA VAL A 376 1.02 -12.22 13.27
C VAL A 376 1.02 -13.22 14.42
N SER A 377 0.50 -12.78 15.56
CA SER A 377 0.20 -13.58 16.75
C SER A 377 -1.05 -13.05 17.45
N ILE A 378 -1.63 -13.81 18.38
CA ILE A 378 -2.63 -13.27 19.31
C ILE A 378 -2.01 -13.08 20.69
N ILE A 379 -2.44 -12.00 21.35
CA ILE A 379 -2.13 -11.67 22.73
C ILE A 379 -3.43 -11.72 23.53
N LEU A 380 -3.37 -12.25 24.74
CA LEU A 380 -4.51 -12.39 25.64
C LEU A 380 -4.08 -12.00 27.05
N CYS A 381 -4.99 -11.45 27.85
CA CYS A 381 -4.76 -11.17 29.25
C CYS A 381 -5.42 -12.24 30.14
N PHE A 382 -4.66 -12.84 31.05
CA PHE A 382 -5.17 -13.75 32.07
C PHE A 382 -4.53 -13.42 33.41
N ASN A 383 -5.34 -13.34 34.47
CA ASN A 383 -4.88 -13.00 35.83
C ASN A 383 -4.00 -11.74 35.88
N ASN A 384 -4.40 -10.69 35.14
CA ASN A 384 -3.63 -9.46 34.98
C ASN A 384 -2.22 -9.71 34.46
N GLU A 385 -2.03 -10.66 33.54
CA GLU A 385 -0.77 -10.94 32.87
C GLU A 385 -1.00 -11.18 31.37
N LEU A 386 -0.11 -10.64 30.53
CA LEU A 386 -0.20 -10.81 29.08
C LEU A 386 0.47 -12.12 28.65
N TYR A 387 -0.22 -12.86 27.80
CA TYR A 387 0.27 -14.09 27.18
C TYR A 387 0.21 -13.96 25.67
N VAL A 388 1.22 -14.49 25.00
CA VAL A 388 1.18 -14.72 23.55
C VAL A 388 0.77 -16.17 23.30
N ARG A 389 -0.17 -16.37 22.38
CA ARG A 389 -0.44 -17.70 21.81
C ARG A 389 0.31 -17.85 20.50
N ILE A 390 1.27 -18.77 20.47
CA ILE A 390 1.93 -19.17 19.22
C ILE A 390 1.27 -20.41 18.64
N ALA A 391 1.30 -20.52 17.32
CA ALA A 391 0.82 -21.65 16.54
C ALA A 391 1.89 -22.06 15.52
N THR A 392 2.29 -23.32 15.55
CA THR A 392 3.29 -23.86 14.62
C THR A 392 2.65 -24.53 13.42
N GLN A 393 3.34 -24.53 12.28
CA GLN A 393 2.90 -25.23 11.08
C GLN A 393 4.10 -25.68 10.24
N ILE A 394 3.87 -26.59 9.28
CA ILE A 394 4.89 -27.18 8.40
C ILE A 394 5.69 -26.16 7.56
N TYR A 395 5.23 -24.91 7.46
CA TYR A 395 5.94 -23.83 6.80
C TYR A 395 6.79 -22.98 7.75
N ASN A 396 6.66 -23.18 9.06
CA ASN A 396 7.43 -22.47 10.08
C ASN A 396 8.77 -23.15 10.33
N ARG A 397 9.73 -22.37 10.84
CA ARG A 397 11.00 -22.85 11.40
C ARG A 397 11.27 -22.21 12.76
N ILE A 398 12.27 -22.71 13.48
CA ILE A 398 12.63 -22.13 14.78
C ILE A 398 13.08 -20.67 14.65
N GLU A 399 13.67 -20.30 13.50
CA GLU A 399 14.09 -18.93 13.19
C GLU A 399 12.92 -17.95 13.17
N ASP A 400 11.72 -18.37 12.78
CA ASP A 400 10.54 -17.49 12.80
C ASP A 400 10.21 -17.05 14.24
N TYR A 401 10.42 -17.94 15.23
CA TYR A 401 10.22 -17.64 16.65
C TYR A 401 11.39 -16.85 17.26
N ILE A 402 12.62 -17.04 16.76
CA ILE A 402 13.76 -16.17 17.08
C ILE A 402 13.50 -14.75 16.59
N SER A 403 12.98 -14.60 15.37
CA SER A 403 12.56 -13.31 14.83
C SER A 403 11.44 -12.71 15.68
N PHE A 404 10.42 -13.50 16.05
CA PHE A 404 9.35 -13.06 16.94
C PHE A 404 9.88 -12.50 18.27
N PHE A 405 10.75 -13.26 18.96
CA PHE A 405 11.45 -12.77 20.15
C PHE A 405 12.19 -11.46 19.88
N SER A 406 12.99 -11.46 18.80
CA SER A 406 13.84 -10.32 18.45
C SER A 406 13.00 -9.08 18.31
N PHE A 407 11.83 -9.10 17.66
CA PHE A 407 11.00 -7.91 17.52
C PHE A 407 10.32 -7.44 18.81
N VAL A 408 9.77 -8.37 19.61
CA VAL A 408 9.15 -8.05 20.91
C VAL A 408 10.16 -7.37 21.85
N CYS A 409 11.44 -7.77 21.79
CA CYS A 409 12.50 -7.17 22.61
C CYS A 409 13.28 -6.04 21.91
N PHE A 410 13.43 -6.03 20.58
CA PHE A 410 14.28 -5.07 19.87
C PHE A 410 13.73 -3.68 19.94
N ARG A 411 12.41 -3.44 19.90
CA ARG A 411 11.95 -2.06 20.01
C ARG A 411 12.28 -1.47 21.37
N ARG A 412 12.24 -2.24 22.46
CA ARG A 412 12.59 -1.72 23.80
C ARG A 412 14.11 -1.61 23.97
N LEU A 413 14.90 -2.63 23.64
CA LEU A 413 16.37 -2.57 23.77
C LEU A 413 17.04 -1.68 22.72
N ARG A 414 16.69 -1.78 21.43
CA ARG A 414 17.28 -0.94 20.38
C ARG A 414 16.84 0.51 20.51
N SER A 415 15.57 0.82 20.79
CA SER A 415 15.19 2.22 21.02
C SER A 415 15.76 2.75 22.34
N LEU A 416 15.81 2.00 23.44
CA LEU A 416 16.45 2.47 24.67
C LEU A 416 17.96 2.66 24.49
N CYS A 417 18.65 1.77 23.76
CA CYS A 417 20.08 1.91 23.47
C CYS A 417 20.34 3.07 22.50
N ILE A 418 19.57 3.20 21.42
CA ILE A 418 19.67 4.33 20.47
C ILE A 418 19.34 5.64 21.19
N ARG A 419 18.26 5.71 21.98
CA ARG A 419 17.93 6.90 22.78
C ARG A 419 19.05 7.25 23.74
N LYS A 420 19.58 6.29 24.52
CA LYS A 420 20.73 6.52 25.41
C LYS A 420 21.98 6.99 24.67
N LEU A 421 22.21 6.49 23.45
CA LEU A 421 23.31 6.93 22.57
C LEU A 421 23.08 8.36 22.07
N ILE A 422 21.88 8.67 21.59
CA ILE A 422 21.50 9.99 21.03
C ILE A 422 21.52 11.07 22.13
N THR A 423 20.97 10.78 23.32
CA THR A 423 20.95 11.73 24.45
C THR A 423 22.34 12.00 25.05
N ASN A 424 23.37 11.26 24.63
CA ASN A 424 24.75 11.46 25.07
C ASN A 424 25.64 11.76 23.87
N GLU A 425 25.50 12.97 23.34
CA GLU A 425 26.23 13.49 22.18
C GLU A 425 27.75 13.23 22.26
N ARG A 426 28.37 13.49 23.42
CA ARG A 426 29.82 13.28 23.63
C ARG A 426 30.22 11.82 23.48
N TYR A 427 29.42 10.91 24.03
CA TYR A 427 29.67 9.48 23.92
C TYR A 427 29.47 8.99 22.49
N LEU A 428 28.41 9.42 21.83
CA LEU A 428 28.18 9.11 20.41
C LEU A 428 29.33 9.62 19.54
N HIS A 429 29.75 10.86 19.71
CA HIS A 429 30.86 11.44 18.97
C HIS A 429 32.16 10.65 19.18
N SER A 430 32.48 10.25 20.41
CA SER A 430 33.61 9.37 20.72
C SER A 430 33.52 8.02 20.01
N CYS A 431 32.32 7.42 19.94
CA CYS A 431 32.11 6.17 19.21
C CYS A 431 32.33 6.35 17.70
N LEU A 432 31.82 7.44 17.11
CA LEU A 432 31.96 7.74 15.69
C LEU A 432 33.41 8.03 15.29
N GLN A 433 34.26 8.49 16.21
CA GLN A 433 35.70 8.68 15.94
C GLN A 433 36.48 7.36 15.84
N GLN A 434 35.88 6.23 16.24
CA GLN A 434 36.54 4.93 16.23
C GLN A 434 36.27 4.19 14.91
N LYS A 435 37.26 4.17 14.02
CA LYS A 435 37.16 3.57 12.68
C LYS A 435 36.63 2.12 12.68
N HIS A 436 37.04 1.32 13.65
CA HIS A 436 36.61 -0.08 13.77
C HIS A 436 35.09 -0.17 14.07
N ILE A 437 34.57 0.68 14.97
CA ILE A 437 33.15 0.77 15.28
C ILE A 437 32.36 1.13 14.02
N LEU A 438 32.75 2.19 13.31
CA LEU A 438 32.09 2.61 12.07
C LEU A 438 32.05 1.50 11.01
N SER A 439 33.16 0.79 10.80
CA SER A 439 33.23 -0.29 9.81
C SER A 439 32.40 -1.52 10.17
N SER A 440 32.12 -1.72 11.47
CA SER A 440 31.33 -2.85 11.98
C SER A 440 29.85 -2.52 12.19
N THR A 441 29.46 -1.25 12.09
CA THR A 441 28.11 -0.79 12.39
C THR A 441 27.17 -1.08 11.21
N PRO A 442 26.01 -1.74 11.44
CA PRO A 442 25.01 -1.98 10.40
C PRO A 442 24.53 -0.67 9.75
N SER A 443 24.42 -0.68 8.42
CA SER A 443 23.96 0.46 7.61
C SER A 443 22.60 1.01 8.02
N ASN A 444 21.69 0.11 8.42
CA ASN A 444 20.35 0.47 8.87
C ASN A 444 20.33 1.16 10.24
N LEU A 445 21.38 1.04 11.05
CA LEU A 445 21.43 1.66 12.37
C LEU A 445 21.53 3.18 12.26
N PHE A 446 22.35 3.70 11.34
CA PHE A 446 22.50 5.15 11.11
C PHE A 446 21.18 5.80 10.66
N TYR A 447 20.42 5.14 9.78
CA TYR A 447 19.08 5.59 9.42
C TYR A 447 18.14 5.57 10.63
N SER A 448 18.14 4.50 11.43
CA SER A 448 17.32 4.44 12.66
C SER A 448 17.70 5.51 13.68
N MET A 449 18.99 5.81 13.84
CA MET A 449 19.46 6.86 14.74
C MET A 449 19.04 8.24 14.24
N GLY A 450 19.11 8.49 12.93
CA GLY A 450 18.63 9.73 12.34
C GLY A 450 17.11 9.92 12.52
N GLN A 451 16.32 8.88 12.26
CA GLN A 451 14.87 8.91 12.47
C GLN A 451 14.51 9.17 13.94
N GLU A 452 15.17 8.49 14.87
CA GLU A 452 14.93 8.66 16.31
C GLU A 452 15.40 10.04 16.79
N ALA A 453 16.52 10.56 16.29
CA ALA A 453 17.00 11.91 16.61
C ALA A 453 16.02 13.00 16.16
N ILE A 454 15.47 12.88 14.94
CA ILE A 454 14.41 13.78 14.45
C ILE A 454 13.16 13.67 15.34
N PHE A 455 12.75 12.46 15.70
CA PHE A 455 11.61 12.23 16.59
C PHE A 455 11.81 12.87 17.98
N MET A 456 13.04 12.85 18.51
CA MET A 456 13.40 13.42 19.80
C MET A 456 13.70 14.93 19.75
N ASN A 457 13.71 15.55 18.57
CA ASN A 457 14.19 16.92 18.34
C ASN A 457 15.68 17.15 18.68
N GLU A 458 16.50 16.10 18.58
CA GLU A 458 17.95 16.13 18.83
C GLU A 458 18.71 16.37 17.52
N TYR A 459 18.51 17.54 16.90
CA TYR A 459 18.95 17.80 15.53
C TYR A 459 20.47 17.93 15.36
N GLN A 460 21.21 18.28 16.41
CA GLN A 460 22.68 18.28 16.42
C GLN A 460 23.25 16.88 16.13
N ILE A 461 22.51 15.83 16.49
CA ILE A 461 22.90 14.44 16.21
C ILE A 461 22.82 14.15 14.71
N ILE A 462 21.93 14.82 13.96
CA ILE A 462 21.83 14.68 12.50
C ILE A 462 23.10 15.19 11.82
N GLU A 463 23.61 16.34 12.25
CA GLU A 463 24.89 16.88 11.78
C GLU A 463 26.01 15.86 12.00
N LEU A 464 26.13 15.33 13.23
CA LEU A 464 27.14 14.35 13.62
C LEU A 464 27.04 13.05 12.80
N LEU A 465 25.84 12.51 12.62
CA LEU A 465 25.63 11.28 11.86
C LEU A 465 26.03 11.42 10.40
N ILE A 466 25.71 12.56 9.77
CA ILE A 466 26.06 12.83 8.37
C ILE A 466 27.56 13.08 8.23
N ALA A 467 28.17 13.82 9.15
CA ALA A 467 29.61 14.09 9.15
C ALA A 467 30.46 12.81 9.19
N TYR A 468 29.98 11.76 9.88
CA TYR A 468 30.65 10.46 10.02
C TYR A 468 29.96 9.32 9.25
N TRP A 469 29.15 9.65 8.24
CA TRP A 469 28.32 8.66 7.55
C TRP A 469 29.15 7.48 6.97
N PRO A 470 28.82 6.21 7.32
CA PRO A 470 29.70 5.07 7.06
C PRO A 470 29.51 4.46 5.67
N LEU A 471 28.50 4.89 4.91
CA LEU A 471 28.17 4.33 3.59
C LEU A 471 28.56 5.29 2.48
N VAL A 472 28.71 4.75 1.28
CA VAL A 472 28.98 5.54 0.07
C VAL A 472 27.77 6.40 -0.33
N TYR A 473 26.56 5.94 -0.03
CA TYR A 473 25.30 6.55 -0.46
C TYR A 473 24.43 6.94 0.75
N LEU A 474 23.83 8.13 0.69
CA LEU A 474 22.85 8.62 1.66
C LEU A 474 21.57 9.05 0.93
N GLU A 475 20.46 8.39 1.24
CA GLU A 475 19.12 8.76 0.78
C GLU A 475 18.43 9.59 1.86
N ILE A 476 18.23 10.90 1.61
CA ILE A 476 17.72 11.82 2.64
C ILE A 476 16.31 11.45 3.08
N TYR A 477 15.46 11.01 2.15
CA TYR A 477 14.09 10.61 2.47
C TYR A 477 14.03 9.44 3.48
N ARG A 478 15.05 8.57 3.54
CA ARG A 478 15.11 7.46 4.51
C ARG A 478 15.48 7.90 5.92
N LEU A 479 16.05 9.08 6.09
CA LEU A 479 16.30 9.66 7.42
C LEU A 479 15.02 10.16 8.09
N LEU A 480 13.95 10.41 7.33
CA LEU A 480 12.72 10.98 7.87
C LEU A 480 11.82 9.90 8.51
N PRO A 481 11.19 10.16 9.68
CA PRO A 481 10.32 9.18 10.33
C PRO A 481 9.03 8.91 9.53
N LEU A 482 8.65 7.63 9.42
CA LEU A 482 7.42 7.20 8.72
C LEU A 482 6.14 7.77 9.36
N SER A 483 6.13 8.00 10.68
CA SER A 483 4.97 8.54 11.41
C SER A 483 4.65 10.00 11.05
N SER A 484 5.64 10.78 10.63
CA SER A 484 5.46 12.16 10.16
C SER A 484 4.86 12.26 8.76
N MET A 485 4.82 11.16 7.99
CA MET A 485 4.25 11.14 6.64
C MET A 485 2.76 10.74 6.61
N LEU A 486 2.20 10.28 7.74
CA LEU A 486 0.84 9.71 7.81
C LEU A 486 -0.29 10.73 7.98
N PHE A 487 0.01 12.02 8.19
CA PHE A 487 -1.06 13.01 8.41
C PHE A 487 -1.89 13.35 7.17
N ASN A 488 -1.51 12.92 5.95
CA ASN A 488 -2.21 13.27 4.71
C ASN A 488 -2.48 12.08 3.75
N ALA A 489 -2.52 10.83 4.24
CA ALA A 489 -2.72 9.64 3.38
C ALA A 489 -4.19 9.34 3.02
N HIS A 490 -5.06 10.34 3.00
CA HIS A 490 -6.39 10.27 2.38
C HIS A 490 -6.42 11.17 1.15
N ASN A 491 -5.60 10.86 0.14
CA ASN A 491 -5.91 11.03 -1.28
C ASN A 491 -4.74 10.54 -2.14
N GLN A 492 -5.08 9.94 -3.28
CA GLN A 492 -4.11 9.44 -4.25
C GLN A 492 -3.47 10.61 -5.00
N GLN A 493 -2.18 10.88 -4.76
CA GLN A 493 -1.24 11.39 -5.77
C GLN A 493 0.20 11.37 -5.25
N GLN A 494 1.16 11.03 -6.12
CA GLN A 494 2.59 10.93 -5.83
C GLN A 494 3.23 12.31 -5.51
N ASP A 495 2.56 13.40 -5.92
CA ASP A 495 3.02 14.78 -5.72
C ASP A 495 2.74 15.28 -4.28
N ASP A 496 1.69 14.79 -3.60
CA ASP A 496 1.36 15.17 -2.22
C ASP A 496 2.40 14.66 -1.19
N GLU A 497 3.05 13.52 -1.48
CA GLU A 497 4.10 12.93 -0.64
C GLU A 497 5.39 13.76 -0.69
N ILE A 498 5.78 14.24 -1.88
CA ILE A 498 6.99 15.06 -2.10
C ILE A 498 6.84 16.41 -1.38
N ASP A 499 5.67 17.05 -1.47
CA ASP A 499 5.39 18.32 -0.79
C ASP A 499 5.36 18.19 0.74
N SER A 500 4.92 17.04 1.25
CA SER A 500 4.96 16.74 2.69
C SER A 500 6.40 16.57 3.21
N ILE A 501 7.26 15.90 2.43
CA ILE A 501 8.68 15.73 2.73
C ILE A 501 9.43 17.06 2.73
N ALA A 502 9.21 17.90 1.71
CA ALA A 502 9.84 19.20 1.61
C ALA A 502 9.46 20.11 2.80
N LYS A 503 8.17 20.13 3.18
CA LYS A 503 7.68 20.87 4.37
C LYS A 503 8.34 20.40 5.67
N LEU A 504 8.61 19.10 5.81
CA LEU A 504 9.27 18.57 7.01
C LEU A 504 10.73 19.02 7.11
N LEU A 505 11.45 19.01 5.99
CA LEU A 505 12.86 19.46 5.93
C LEU A 505 12.99 20.96 6.23
N GLU A 506 11.99 21.75 5.87
CA GLU A 506 11.98 23.22 5.99
C GLU A 506 11.26 23.73 7.25
N LYS A 507 10.72 22.82 8.06
CA LYS A 507 10.03 23.19 9.28
C LYS A 507 11.02 23.93 10.20
N LYS A 508 10.68 25.18 10.53
CA LYS A 508 11.45 25.98 11.48
C LYS A 508 11.41 25.35 12.87
N LEU A 509 12.58 25.25 13.46
CA LEU A 509 12.85 24.77 14.81
C LEU A 509 12.82 25.94 15.81
N PRO A 510 12.78 25.67 17.14
CA PRO A 510 12.67 26.72 18.15
C PRO A 510 13.81 27.76 18.13
N ASP A 511 14.99 27.35 17.64
CA ASP A 511 16.17 28.21 17.47
C ASP A 511 16.17 28.98 16.12
N GLY A 512 15.13 28.79 15.29
CA GLY A 512 14.98 29.40 13.97
C GLY A 512 15.65 28.63 12.83
N SER A 513 16.40 27.56 13.12
CA SER A 513 17.02 26.67 12.13
C SER A 513 16.00 25.69 11.53
N THR A 514 16.43 24.89 10.55
CA THR A 514 15.64 23.87 9.88
C THR A 514 16.41 22.54 9.83
N LEU A 515 15.71 21.43 9.56
CA LEU A 515 16.39 20.14 9.43
C LEU A 515 17.39 20.11 8.27
N ILE A 516 17.10 20.84 7.17
CA ILE A 516 18.05 20.98 6.06
C ILE A 516 19.33 21.73 6.47
N ASP A 517 19.27 22.65 7.43
CA ASP A 517 20.47 23.31 7.96
C ASP A 517 21.39 22.29 8.65
N TYR A 518 20.87 21.43 9.52
CA TYR A 518 21.68 20.40 10.18
C TYR A 518 22.26 19.38 9.19
N ILE A 519 21.51 19.04 8.14
CA ILE A 519 22.01 18.20 7.04
C ILE A 519 23.17 18.90 6.32
N ALA A 520 23.00 20.18 5.98
CA ALA A 520 24.01 20.96 5.30
C ALA A 520 25.29 21.09 6.14
N MET A 521 25.15 21.37 7.44
CA MET A 521 26.26 21.42 8.38
C MET A 521 27.01 20.09 8.46
N GLY A 522 26.30 18.95 8.52
CA GLY A 522 26.92 17.64 8.50
C GLY A 522 27.72 17.35 7.21
N LEU A 523 27.24 17.83 6.07
CA LEU A 523 27.95 17.69 4.78
C LEU A 523 29.21 18.55 4.70
N VAL A 524 29.15 19.79 5.19
CA VAL A 524 30.32 20.68 5.21
C VAL A 524 31.36 20.19 6.23
N ASN A 525 30.89 19.62 7.35
CA ASN A 525 31.71 19.02 8.40
C ASN A 525 32.08 17.55 8.15
N LYS A 526 31.90 17.03 6.92
CA LYS A 526 32.25 15.65 6.58
C LYS A 526 33.69 15.31 7.00
N HIS A 527 33.81 14.26 7.81
CA HIS A 527 35.12 13.79 8.26
C HIS A 527 35.90 13.15 7.11
N LYS A 528 37.14 13.61 6.90
CA LYS A 528 37.98 13.21 5.75
C LYS A 528 38.24 11.70 5.67
N SER A 529 38.59 11.07 6.79
CA SER A 529 39.10 9.69 6.82
C SER A 529 38.13 8.65 7.39
N LEU A 530 37.00 9.09 7.95
CA LEU A 530 36.07 8.22 8.67
C LEU A 530 34.71 8.13 7.96
N SER A 531 34.26 9.20 7.31
CA SER A 531 33.06 9.15 6.48
C SER A 531 33.36 8.57 5.10
N CYS A 532 32.58 7.56 4.72
CA CYS A 532 32.63 6.94 3.38
C CYS A 532 31.70 7.63 2.39
N LEU A 533 30.97 8.67 2.80
CA LEU A 533 29.95 9.33 1.99
C LEU A 533 30.53 9.91 0.70
N LYS A 534 29.95 9.50 -0.43
CA LYS A 534 30.28 10.04 -1.77
C LYS A 534 29.07 10.51 -2.55
N VAL A 535 27.87 10.03 -2.22
CA VAL A 535 26.63 10.39 -2.91
C VAL A 535 25.55 10.71 -1.89
N VAL A 536 24.91 11.86 -2.05
CA VAL A 536 23.75 12.30 -1.27
C VAL A 536 22.59 12.53 -2.24
N ASP A 537 21.45 11.93 -1.94
CA ASP A 537 20.31 11.90 -2.84
C ASP A 537 19.06 12.56 -2.24
N PHE A 538 18.65 13.66 -2.87
CA PHE A 538 17.49 14.48 -2.59
C PHE A 538 16.39 14.34 -3.66
N HIS A 539 16.45 13.38 -4.58
CA HIS A 539 15.50 13.33 -5.73
C HIS A 539 14.01 13.22 -5.33
N ARG A 540 13.70 12.75 -4.12
CA ARG A 540 12.32 12.68 -3.58
C ARG A 540 11.93 13.87 -2.70
N CYS A 541 12.79 14.88 -2.62
CA CYS A 541 12.62 16.04 -1.76
C CYS A 541 12.47 17.35 -2.56
N SER A 542 12.42 17.28 -3.89
CA SER A 542 12.87 18.35 -4.79
C SER A 542 11.85 19.43 -5.18
N SER A 543 10.73 19.57 -4.47
CA SER A 543 9.70 20.57 -4.83
C SER A 543 9.97 21.97 -4.29
N SER A 544 10.82 22.14 -3.27
CA SER A 544 10.96 23.43 -2.60
C SER A 544 12.18 24.29 -2.99
N ILE A 545 11.88 25.57 -3.13
CA ILE A 545 12.81 26.67 -3.39
C ILE A 545 13.81 26.84 -2.24
N GLN A 546 13.34 26.74 -0.99
CA GLN A 546 14.16 27.03 0.18
C GLN A 546 15.23 25.94 0.36
N MET A 547 14.85 24.66 0.28
CA MET A 547 15.78 23.54 0.29
C MET A 547 16.79 23.63 -0.84
N THR A 548 16.35 24.01 -2.05
CA THR A 548 17.25 24.23 -3.19
C THR A 548 18.32 25.28 -2.85
N LYS A 549 17.94 26.43 -2.27
CA LYS A 549 18.89 27.47 -1.83
C LYS A 549 19.93 26.91 -0.85
N GLU A 550 19.47 26.18 0.17
CA GLU A 550 20.36 25.65 1.20
C GLU A 550 21.39 24.66 0.65
N ILE A 551 20.98 23.77 -0.25
CA ILE A 551 21.88 22.82 -0.93
C ILE A 551 22.94 23.55 -1.76
N PHE A 552 22.55 24.60 -2.49
CA PHE A 552 23.50 25.36 -3.32
C PHE A 552 24.39 26.33 -2.53
N ARG A 553 24.10 26.56 -1.25
CA ARG A 553 24.97 27.32 -0.33
C ARG A 553 26.17 26.52 0.18
N LEU A 554 26.14 25.18 0.12
CA LEU A 554 27.20 24.31 0.63
C LEU A 554 28.62 24.71 0.18
N PRO A 555 28.89 25.03 -1.11
CA PRO A 555 30.20 25.47 -1.55
C PRO A 555 30.68 26.77 -0.88
N LEU A 556 29.76 27.72 -0.68
CA LEU A 556 30.07 29.00 -0.05
C LEU A 556 30.24 28.85 1.47
N LEU A 557 29.41 28.03 2.12
CA LEU A 557 29.54 27.63 3.53
C LEU A 557 30.90 27.00 3.81
N TRP A 558 31.35 26.08 2.95
CA TRP A 558 32.66 25.41 3.08
C TRP A 558 33.84 26.37 2.92
N THR A 559 33.67 27.47 2.19
CA THR A 559 34.72 28.47 1.98
C THR A 559 34.91 29.33 3.23
N LYS A 560 36.17 29.63 3.58
CA LYS A 560 36.51 30.49 4.73
C LYS A 560 35.90 31.89 4.60
N PRO A 561 35.35 32.48 5.68
CA PRO A 561 34.70 33.79 5.64
C PRO A 561 35.55 34.89 5.00
N GLU A 562 36.86 34.93 5.30
CA GLU A 562 37.78 35.96 4.79
C GLU A 562 38.02 35.86 3.28
N ARG A 563 37.77 34.67 2.70
CA ARG A 563 37.96 34.40 1.27
C ARG A 563 36.68 34.58 0.47
N ARG A 564 35.50 34.61 1.09
CA ARG A 564 34.21 34.74 0.38
C ARG A 564 34.15 35.99 -0.49
N SER A 565 34.64 37.12 0.02
CA SER A 565 34.72 38.38 -0.73
C SER A 565 35.67 38.33 -1.94
N SER A 566 36.65 37.43 -1.94
CA SER A 566 37.63 37.26 -3.03
C SER A 566 37.14 36.37 -4.17
N ILE A 567 36.01 35.66 -3.98
CA ILE A 567 35.36 34.81 -4.99
C ILE A 567 34.90 35.63 -6.22
N GLN A 568 34.74 36.94 -6.03
CA GLN A 568 34.31 37.95 -7.00
C GLN A 568 35.03 37.90 -8.37
N LYS A 569 36.30 37.47 -8.43
CA LYS A 569 37.05 37.45 -9.71
C LYS A 569 36.69 36.28 -10.64
N ARG A 570 35.87 35.32 -10.21
CA ARG A 570 35.66 34.05 -10.91
C ARG A 570 34.21 33.77 -11.34
N MET A 571 33.26 34.68 -11.10
CA MET A 571 31.83 34.45 -11.33
C MET A 571 31.24 35.38 -12.40
N TYR A 572 30.21 34.89 -13.08
CA TYR A 572 29.44 35.63 -14.09
C TYR A 572 28.32 36.52 -13.51
N ILE A 573 28.21 36.63 -12.19
CA ILE A 573 27.18 37.41 -11.48
C ILE A 573 27.58 38.89 -11.39
N GLU A 574 26.61 39.80 -11.51
CA GLU A 574 26.87 41.24 -11.37
C GLU A 574 27.52 41.56 -10.01
N LYS A 575 28.61 42.33 -10.02
CA LYS A 575 29.43 42.61 -8.84
C LYS A 575 28.63 43.13 -7.64
N ASN A 576 27.68 44.05 -7.87
CA ASN A 576 26.87 44.63 -6.79
C ASN A 576 25.92 43.60 -6.18
N LYS A 577 25.36 42.72 -6.99
CA LYS A 577 24.46 41.64 -6.57
C LYS A 577 25.21 40.57 -5.78
N LEU A 578 26.35 40.12 -6.31
CA LEU A 578 27.21 39.17 -5.61
C LEU A 578 27.68 39.70 -4.25
N ASN A 579 28.04 40.98 -4.15
CA ASN A 579 28.42 41.58 -2.87
C ASN A 579 27.25 41.59 -1.88
N LYS A 580 26.07 42.05 -2.31
CA LYS A 580 24.85 42.06 -1.48
C LYS A 580 24.46 40.65 -1.03
N TYR A 581 24.62 39.67 -1.92
CA TYR A 581 24.42 38.26 -1.63
C TYR A 581 25.36 37.76 -0.55
N ILE A 582 26.68 37.99 -0.71
CA ILE A 582 27.70 37.56 0.26
C ILE A 582 27.50 38.27 1.61
N GLU A 583 27.14 39.55 1.62
CA GLU A 583 26.82 40.29 2.85
C GLU A 583 25.62 39.68 3.59
N GLY A 584 24.52 39.42 2.87
CA GLY A 584 23.34 38.78 3.44
C GLY A 584 23.62 37.36 3.93
N PHE A 585 24.41 36.60 3.18
CA PHE A 585 24.86 35.26 3.56
C PHE A 585 25.70 35.31 4.84
N ASN A 586 26.72 36.17 4.89
CA ASN A 586 27.57 36.31 6.09
C ASN A 586 26.74 36.72 7.31
N TYR A 587 25.75 37.60 7.15
CA TYR A 587 24.85 37.96 8.25
C TYR A 587 24.05 36.77 8.78
N VAL A 588 23.53 35.90 7.90
CA VAL A 588 22.73 34.73 8.29
C VAL A 588 23.58 33.61 8.90
N TYR A 589 24.79 33.34 8.36
CA TYR A 589 25.60 32.18 8.77
C TYR A 589 26.77 32.49 9.70
N GLN A 590 26.96 33.75 10.13
CA GLN A 590 28.05 34.14 11.03
C GLN A 590 28.16 33.25 12.29
N TYR A 591 27.02 32.80 12.81
CA TYR A 591 26.98 31.93 13.99
C TYR A 591 27.50 30.51 13.69
N TYR A 592 27.15 29.97 12.52
CA TYR A 592 27.54 28.63 12.09
C TYR A 592 29.01 28.55 11.65
N ASP A 593 29.61 29.65 11.17
CA ASP A 593 31.02 29.65 10.74
C ASP A 593 32.00 29.19 11.83
N LYS A 594 31.65 29.33 13.12
CA LYS A 594 32.49 28.84 14.23
C LYS A 594 32.50 27.32 14.35
N SER A 595 31.44 26.64 13.92
CA SER A 595 31.31 25.18 13.99
C SER A 595 31.69 24.47 12.68
N ILE A 596 32.02 25.23 11.64
CA ILE A 596 32.37 24.68 10.32
C ILE A 596 33.87 24.41 10.20
N ALA A 597 34.23 23.20 9.79
CA ALA A 597 35.59 22.83 9.40
C ALA A 597 35.91 23.31 7.97
N HIS A 598 36.01 24.64 7.79
CA HIS A 598 36.18 25.27 6.48
C HIS A 598 37.40 24.74 5.71
N GLU A 599 37.24 24.58 4.39
CA GLU A 599 38.28 24.15 3.47
C GLU A 599 38.91 22.78 3.79
N THR A 600 38.22 21.94 4.57
CA THR A 600 38.69 20.57 4.85
C THR A 600 38.74 19.77 3.55
N ASN A 601 39.92 19.24 3.23
CA ASN A 601 40.16 18.52 1.98
C ASN A 601 39.63 17.08 2.07
N PHE A 602 38.45 16.82 1.52
CA PHE A 602 37.86 15.48 1.36
C PHE A 602 37.49 15.17 -0.09
N GLU A 603 37.34 13.88 -0.42
CA GLU A 603 36.95 13.44 -1.78
C GLU A 603 35.62 14.09 -2.22
N PRO A 604 35.44 14.40 -3.51
CA PRO A 604 34.22 15.03 -3.97
C PRO A 604 32.95 14.24 -3.64
N ILE A 605 31.94 14.93 -3.13
CA ILE A 605 30.61 14.41 -2.85
C ILE A 605 29.67 14.81 -3.98
N LYS A 606 29.03 13.81 -4.59
CA LYS A 606 27.96 14.00 -5.55
C LYS A 606 26.63 14.27 -4.82
N ILE A 607 25.99 15.38 -5.14
CA ILE A 607 24.66 15.75 -4.66
C ILE A 607 23.68 15.58 -5.81
N ILE A 608 22.76 14.63 -5.67
CA ILE A 608 21.67 14.39 -6.62
C ILE A 608 20.46 15.17 -6.12
N HIS A 609 20.00 16.15 -6.90
CA HIS A 609 18.86 17.01 -6.58
C HIS A 609 18.14 17.34 -7.89
N ASP A 610 16.83 17.64 -7.87
CA ASP A 610 16.21 18.27 -9.04
C ASP A 610 16.19 19.79 -8.83
N CYS A 611 16.65 20.54 -9.82
CA CYS A 611 17.01 21.94 -9.62
C CYS A 611 16.01 22.90 -10.25
N GLN A 612 15.46 23.79 -9.42
CA GLN A 612 14.74 24.98 -9.87
C GLN A 612 15.66 26.20 -9.80
N ILE A 613 16.10 26.69 -10.96
CA ILE A 613 16.95 27.87 -11.09
C ILE A 613 16.08 29.12 -11.11
N ILE A 614 16.05 29.81 -9.98
CA ILE A 614 15.20 30.99 -9.77
C ILE A 614 15.92 32.15 -9.06
N ASN A 615 17.15 31.96 -8.58
CA ASN A 615 17.87 32.95 -7.78
C ASN A 615 19.41 32.83 -7.90
N GLU A 616 20.10 33.81 -7.33
CA GLU A 616 21.56 33.93 -7.34
C GLU A 616 22.25 32.77 -6.60
N ASP A 617 21.63 32.22 -5.53
CA ASP A 617 22.18 31.12 -4.72
C ASP A 617 22.58 29.93 -5.58
N THR A 618 21.69 29.54 -6.50
CA THR A 618 21.86 28.36 -7.34
C THR A 618 23.07 28.48 -8.26
N LEU A 619 23.24 29.67 -8.86
CA LEU A 619 24.35 29.93 -9.78
C LEU A 619 25.67 30.05 -9.03
N VAL A 620 25.70 30.73 -7.88
CA VAL A 620 26.87 30.80 -7.02
C VAL A 620 27.34 29.39 -6.65
N GLY A 621 26.42 28.52 -6.23
CA GLY A 621 26.73 27.14 -5.88
C GLY A 621 27.27 26.33 -7.06
N LEU A 622 26.63 26.44 -8.23
CA LEU A 622 27.06 25.75 -9.46
C LEU A 622 28.45 26.19 -9.93
N GLU A 623 28.77 27.48 -9.90
CA GLU A 623 30.10 28.01 -10.25
C GLU A 623 31.17 27.52 -9.27
N LEU A 624 30.87 27.55 -7.97
CA LEU A 624 31.81 27.14 -6.93
C LEU A 624 32.02 25.62 -6.86
N GLN A 625 31.17 24.82 -7.48
CA GLN A 625 31.29 23.36 -7.42
C GLN A 625 32.65 22.89 -7.96
N GLN A 626 33.28 23.59 -8.91
CA GLN A 626 34.62 23.24 -9.43
C GLN A 626 35.75 23.55 -8.44
N LEU A 627 35.52 24.47 -7.50
CA LEU A 627 36.50 24.94 -6.52
C LEU A 627 36.32 24.31 -5.14
N THR A 628 35.24 23.55 -4.94
CA THR A 628 34.84 22.93 -3.68
C THR A 628 34.67 21.42 -3.87
N PRO A 629 34.45 20.63 -2.81
CA PRO A 629 34.25 19.17 -2.95
C PRO A 629 32.81 18.79 -3.35
N PHE A 630 31.88 19.72 -3.52
CA PHE A 630 30.49 19.39 -3.88
C PHE A 630 30.33 19.33 -5.40
N ARG A 631 29.68 18.28 -5.92
CA ARG A 631 29.36 18.12 -7.35
C ARG A 631 27.88 17.91 -7.51
N PHE A 632 27.20 18.79 -8.23
CA PHE A 632 25.76 18.70 -8.37
C PHE A 632 25.37 17.92 -9.64
N GLN A 633 24.37 17.04 -9.51
CA GLN A 633 23.82 16.25 -10.60
C GLN A 633 22.30 16.34 -10.57
N PHE A 634 21.69 16.50 -11.75
CA PHE A 634 20.26 16.76 -11.88
C PHE A 634 19.61 15.79 -12.85
N HIS A 635 18.40 15.33 -12.53
CA HIS A 635 17.55 14.61 -13.48
C HIS A 635 16.55 15.55 -14.13
N LYS A 636 15.99 16.48 -13.34
CA LYS A 636 15.10 17.54 -13.80
C LYS A 636 15.70 18.91 -13.55
N LEU A 637 15.55 19.78 -14.54
CA LEU A 637 16.04 21.15 -14.52
C LEU A 637 14.93 22.11 -14.94
N TRP A 638 14.57 23.04 -14.05
CA TRP A 638 13.62 24.12 -14.34
C TRP A 638 14.36 25.45 -14.35
N ILE A 639 14.23 26.21 -15.43
CA ILE A 639 14.88 27.50 -15.61
C ILE A 639 13.83 28.52 -16.02
N ASN A 640 13.73 29.61 -15.25
CA ASN A 640 12.87 30.75 -15.56
C ASN A 640 13.72 31.95 -15.98
N ASN A 641 13.42 32.55 -17.14
CA ASN A 641 14.19 33.65 -17.74
C ASN A 641 14.10 34.98 -16.95
N ASN A 642 13.30 35.06 -15.87
CA ASN A 642 13.41 36.15 -14.87
C ASN A 642 14.83 36.30 -14.29
N PHE A 643 15.68 35.30 -14.46
CA PHE A 643 17.07 35.27 -14.04
C PHE A 643 18.01 36.23 -14.80
N ARG A 644 17.63 36.74 -15.99
CA ARG A 644 18.46 37.69 -16.79
C ARG A 644 18.94 38.90 -16.00
N GLN A 645 18.16 39.35 -15.02
CA GLN A 645 18.51 40.51 -14.22
C GLN A 645 19.71 40.25 -13.29
N VAL A 646 19.99 39.00 -12.91
CA VAL A 646 21.05 38.62 -11.94
C VAL A 646 22.44 38.59 -12.57
N LEU A 647 22.51 38.26 -13.85
CA LEU A 647 23.74 38.13 -14.61
C LEU A 647 24.17 39.46 -15.25
N THR A 648 25.40 39.52 -15.74
CA THR A 648 25.93 40.74 -16.37
C THR A 648 25.11 41.18 -17.60
N PRO A 649 24.95 42.48 -17.87
CA PRO A 649 24.07 43.00 -18.94
C PRO A 649 24.38 42.53 -20.38
N ASN A 650 25.54 41.91 -20.62
CA ASN A 650 26.06 41.59 -21.96
C ASN A 650 26.11 40.08 -22.30
N THR A 651 25.65 39.18 -21.43
CA THR A 651 25.68 37.73 -21.68
C THR A 651 24.38 37.26 -22.35
N LEU A 652 24.46 37.06 -23.67
CA LEU A 652 23.39 36.46 -24.48
C LEU A 652 23.32 34.95 -24.18
N PHE A 653 22.28 34.56 -23.44
CA PHE A 653 21.74 33.21 -23.24
C PHE A 653 22.40 32.29 -22.19
N ASP A 654 21.83 32.34 -20.98
CA ASP A 654 22.30 31.74 -19.73
C ASP A 654 22.17 30.21 -19.65
N ILE A 655 21.37 29.58 -20.52
CA ILE A 655 21.25 28.12 -20.53
C ILE A 655 22.58 27.45 -20.82
N ASN A 656 23.42 28.05 -21.68
CA ASN A 656 24.71 27.46 -22.02
C ASN A 656 25.65 27.45 -20.82
N LEU A 657 25.65 28.54 -20.05
CA LEU A 657 26.41 28.61 -18.81
C LEU A 657 25.93 27.52 -17.85
N ILE A 658 24.62 27.43 -17.62
CA ILE A 658 24.02 26.42 -16.74
C ILE A 658 24.35 25.00 -17.23
N LEU A 659 24.21 24.71 -18.52
CA LEU A 659 24.52 23.39 -19.09
C LEU A 659 26.02 23.08 -19.06
N ASN A 660 26.90 24.07 -19.20
CA ASN A 660 28.34 23.89 -19.04
C ASN A 660 28.74 23.63 -17.57
N LEU A 661 27.99 24.19 -16.62
CA LEU A 661 28.18 23.96 -15.19
C LEU A 661 27.53 22.66 -14.70
N THR A 662 26.78 21.95 -15.53
CA THR A 662 26.04 20.74 -15.13
C THR A 662 26.42 19.54 -15.97
N ASN A 663 26.26 18.34 -15.41
CA ASN A 663 26.46 17.12 -16.19
C ASN A 663 25.21 16.84 -17.04
N VAL A 664 25.29 17.20 -18.32
CA VAL A 664 24.22 17.08 -19.31
C VAL A 664 23.75 15.65 -19.58
N ASP A 665 24.58 14.64 -19.31
CA ASP A 665 24.25 13.24 -19.60
C ASP A 665 23.13 12.70 -18.69
N HIS A 666 22.95 13.29 -17.50
CA HIS A 666 21.94 12.84 -16.53
C HIS A 666 20.60 13.59 -16.63
N ILE A 667 20.56 14.69 -17.38
CA ILE A 667 19.37 15.51 -17.53
C ILE A 667 18.38 14.78 -18.45
N THR A 668 17.22 14.43 -17.89
CA THR A 668 16.13 13.77 -18.61
C THR A 668 14.92 14.67 -18.79
N HIS A 669 14.79 15.71 -17.95
CA HIS A 669 13.70 16.69 -18.02
C HIS A 669 14.26 18.10 -18.01
N LEU A 670 13.85 18.91 -18.97
CA LEU A 670 14.20 20.32 -19.04
C LEU A 670 12.94 21.15 -19.23
N HIS A 671 12.75 22.10 -18.32
CA HIS A 671 11.69 23.09 -18.38
C HIS A 671 12.30 24.48 -18.47
N LEU A 672 12.07 25.14 -19.60
CA LEU A 672 12.43 26.53 -19.83
C LEU A 672 11.15 27.34 -19.96
N SER A 673 11.07 28.44 -19.21
CA SER A 673 9.97 29.39 -19.31
C SER A 673 10.51 30.81 -19.47
N ASP A 674 9.99 31.55 -20.44
CA ASP A 674 10.32 32.97 -20.66
C ASP A 674 9.11 33.87 -20.36
N PRO A 675 9.06 34.50 -19.18
CA PRO A 675 7.93 35.37 -18.82
C PRO A 675 7.91 36.70 -19.58
N ASN A 676 9.06 37.14 -20.12
CA ASN A 676 9.19 38.46 -20.77
C ASN A 676 8.97 38.41 -22.29
N MET A 677 8.78 37.23 -22.90
CA MET A 677 8.46 37.06 -24.33
C MET A 677 9.45 37.80 -25.28
N GLU A 678 10.70 38.00 -24.86
CA GLU A 678 11.68 38.90 -25.50
C GLU A 678 12.92 38.16 -26.02
N THR A 679 12.82 36.86 -26.24
CA THR A 679 13.94 36.07 -26.78
C THR A 679 14.33 36.55 -28.18
N THR A 680 15.61 36.89 -28.35
CA THR A 680 16.17 37.37 -29.63
C THR A 680 16.59 36.21 -30.52
N GLU A 681 16.86 36.49 -31.80
CA GLU A 681 17.30 35.49 -32.78
C GLU A 681 18.60 34.76 -32.36
N ASN A 682 19.60 35.53 -31.92
CA ASN A 682 20.89 35.00 -31.49
C ASN A 682 20.72 34.05 -30.29
N GLU A 683 19.82 34.41 -29.39
CA GLU A 683 19.49 33.62 -28.20
C GLU A 683 18.82 32.29 -28.56
N LEU A 684 17.88 32.28 -29.52
CA LEU A 684 17.24 31.05 -29.97
C LEU A 684 18.19 30.13 -30.74
N THR A 685 19.06 30.69 -31.59
CA THR A 685 20.09 29.91 -32.27
C THR A 685 21.04 29.25 -31.27
N LEU A 686 21.40 30.00 -30.23
CA LEU A 686 22.26 29.51 -29.17
C LEU A 686 21.55 28.46 -28.31
N LEU A 687 20.25 28.65 -27.99
CA LEU A 687 19.40 27.65 -27.33
C LEU A 687 19.43 26.32 -28.07
N VAL A 688 19.15 26.33 -29.38
CA VAL A 688 19.08 25.10 -30.19
C VAL A 688 20.41 24.35 -30.17
N ARG A 689 21.54 25.07 -30.24
CA ARG A 689 22.87 24.48 -30.09
C ARG A 689 23.05 23.85 -28.71
N SER A 690 22.65 24.56 -27.66
CA SER A 690 22.75 24.10 -26.26
C SER A 690 21.95 22.82 -26.02
N LEU A 691 20.69 22.81 -26.48
CA LEU A 691 19.78 21.66 -26.35
C LEU A 691 20.31 20.43 -27.10
N SER A 692 21.09 20.61 -28.17
CA SER A 692 21.64 19.50 -28.94
C SER A 692 22.64 18.64 -28.17
N ASN A 693 23.14 19.14 -27.03
CA ASN A 693 24.00 18.39 -26.12
C ASN A 693 23.22 17.45 -25.19
N LEU A 694 21.90 17.63 -25.03
CA LEU A 694 21.06 16.87 -24.10
C LEU A 694 20.52 15.57 -24.73
N ARG A 695 21.40 14.61 -24.99
CA ARG A 695 21.04 13.40 -25.76
C ARG A 695 20.04 12.47 -25.06
N ASN A 696 19.98 12.50 -23.73
CA ASN A 696 19.11 11.64 -22.91
C ASN A 696 17.77 12.29 -22.54
N LEU A 697 17.43 13.43 -23.16
CA LEU A 697 16.24 14.18 -22.85
C LEU A 697 14.96 13.41 -23.21
N ARG A 698 14.08 13.24 -22.23
CA ARG A 698 12.76 12.60 -22.36
C ARG A 698 11.63 13.63 -22.35
N VAL A 699 11.81 14.73 -21.63
CA VAL A 699 10.84 15.83 -21.51
C VAL A 699 11.52 17.14 -21.85
N LEU A 700 10.95 17.86 -22.82
CA LEU A 700 11.38 19.20 -23.21
C LEU A 700 10.18 20.14 -23.14
N CYS A 701 10.21 21.07 -22.20
CA CYS A 701 9.24 22.14 -22.08
C CYS A 701 9.91 23.49 -22.41
N LEU A 702 9.38 24.19 -23.40
CA LEU A 702 9.84 25.48 -23.92
C LEU A 702 8.67 26.48 -23.90
N GLN A 703 8.14 26.73 -22.70
CA GLN A 703 6.97 27.56 -22.51
C GLN A 703 7.30 29.03 -22.79
N ARG A 704 6.59 29.68 -23.71
CA ARG A 704 6.83 31.09 -24.13
C ARG A 704 8.21 31.36 -24.75
N VAL A 705 8.95 30.32 -25.15
CA VAL A 705 10.33 30.47 -25.64
C VAL A 705 10.38 30.62 -27.17
N LEU A 706 9.68 29.77 -27.92
CA LEU A 706 9.82 29.70 -29.38
C LEU A 706 8.93 30.74 -30.11
N ASN A 707 9.26 32.02 -29.98
CA ASN A 707 8.46 33.11 -30.54
C ASN A 707 8.91 33.52 -31.96
N LEU A 708 8.37 32.85 -32.98
CA LEU A 708 8.76 32.98 -34.39
C LEU A 708 8.05 34.14 -35.13
N TYR A 709 8.06 35.33 -34.54
CA TYR A 709 7.43 36.52 -35.12
C TYR A 709 8.15 37.01 -36.38
N PRO A 710 7.53 37.03 -37.57
CA PRO A 710 8.21 37.38 -38.82
C PRO A 710 8.90 38.76 -38.82
N HIS A 711 8.35 39.72 -38.08
CA HIS A 711 8.86 41.10 -37.99
C HIS A 711 10.03 41.27 -37.01
N ARG A 712 10.35 40.26 -36.19
CA ARG A 712 11.49 40.31 -35.24
C ARG A 712 12.82 39.86 -35.85
N TYR A 713 12.80 39.28 -37.05
CA TYR A 713 13.99 38.75 -37.72
C TYR A 713 14.35 39.64 -38.91
N THR A 714 15.63 39.99 -39.03
CA THR A 714 16.11 40.96 -40.01
C THR A 714 16.03 40.45 -41.46
N THR A 715 15.95 39.12 -41.70
CA THR A 715 15.63 38.55 -43.02
C THR A 715 14.79 37.26 -42.93
N PRO A 716 13.88 36.99 -43.90
CA PRO A 716 13.07 35.76 -43.93
C PRO A 716 13.86 34.45 -43.99
N HIS A 717 15.06 34.46 -44.60
CA HIS A 717 15.92 33.28 -44.69
C HIS A 717 16.44 32.81 -43.32
N MET A 718 16.64 33.73 -42.38
CA MET A 718 17.20 33.40 -41.07
C MET A 718 16.20 32.68 -40.17
N LEU A 719 14.93 33.08 -40.21
CA LEU A 719 13.84 32.38 -39.52
C LEU A 719 13.69 30.93 -40.02
N MET A 720 13.83 30.73 -41.33
CA MET A 720 13.79 29.40 -41.93
C MET A 720 14.97 28.52 -41.47
N ASN A 721 16.17 29.10 -41.35
CA ASN A 721 17.35 28.41 -40.83
C ASN A 721 17.13 27.97 -39.37
N LEU A 722 16.60 28.85 -38.51
CA LEU A 722 16.29 28.53 -37.12
C LEU A 722 15.28 27.37 -37.02
N CYS A 723 14.20 27.40 -37.81
CA CYS A 723 13.23 26.32 -37.86
C CYS A 723 13.87 24.99 -38.30
N THR A 724 14.78 25.05 -39.27
CA THR A 724 15.53 23.89 -39.77
C THR A 724 16.53 23.36 -38.74
N ASP A 725 17.14 24.23 -37.95
CA ASP A 725 18.05 23.84 -36.87
C ASP A 725 17.27 23.18 -35.74
N PHE A 726 16.12 23.72 -35.35
CA PHE A 726 15.22 23.11 -34.35
C PHE A 726 14.69 21.76 -34.82
N ASN A 727 14.36 21.63 -36.11
CA ASN A 727 14.01 20.36 -36.72
C ASN A 727 15.11 19.30 -36.56
N ARG A 728 16.36 19.68 -36.86
CA ARG A 728 17.53 18.80 -36.69
C ARG A 728 17.75 18.44 -35.21
N LEU A 729 17.47 19.36 -34.29
CA LEU A 729 17.48 19.09 -32.85
C LEU A 729 16.47 18.01 -32.48
N LEU A 730 15.18 18.16 -32.84
CA LEU A 730 14.15 17.17 -32.51
C LEU A 730 14.50 15.78 -33.03
N ARG A 731 15.10 15.68 -34.23
CA ARG A 731 15.56 14.41 -34.81
C ARG A 731 16.67 13.73 -34.00
N ARG A 732 17.52 14.51 -33.31
CA ARG A 732 18.60 14.01 -32.46
C ARG A 732 18.12 13.55 -31.08
N LEU A 733 17.02 14.11 -30.59
CA LEU A 733 16.43 13.77 -29.29
C LEU A 733 15.59 12.47 -29.37
N ILE A 734 16.26 11.35 -29.62
CA ILE A 734 15.62 10.05 -29.89
C ILE A 734 14.78 9.50 -28.71
N TYR A 735 15.08 9.93 -27.49
CA TYR A 735 14.36 9.52 -26.27
C TYR A 735 13.21 10.45 -25.89
N LEU A 736 12.99 11.54 -26.65
CA LEU A 736 11.95 12.52 -26.34
C LEU A 736 10.57 11.86 -26.40
N ARG A 737 9.82 11.96 -25.29
CA ARG A 737 8.45 11.47 -25.15
C ARG A 737 7.44 12.59 -24.90
N LYS A 738 7.87 13.67 -24.26
CA LYS A 738 6.99 14.81 -23.94
C LYS A 738 7.56 16.10 -24.49
N LEU A 739 6.75 16.83 -25.25
CA LEU A 739 7.10 18.12 -25.81
C LEU A 739 6.05 19.16 -25.45
N ASP A 740 6.46 20.22 -24.77
CA ASP A 740 5.62 21.37 -24.45
C ASP A 740 6.19 22.62 -25.12
N LEU A 741 5.44 23.24 -26.01
CA LEU A 741 5.78 24.51 -26.66
C LEU A 741 4.75 25.59 -26.35
N SER A 742 3.96 25.42 -25.29
CA SER A 742 2.82 26.27 -24.97
C SER A 742 3.19 27.75 -24.91
N TYR A 743 2.25 28.58 -25.34
CA TYR A 743 2.34 30.05 -25.41
C TYR A 743 3.47 30.58 -26.31
N SER A 744 3.99 29.76 -27.23
CA SER A 744 5.00 30.17 -28.20
C SER A 744 4.37 30.55 -29.54
N TYR A 745 4.84 31.59 -30.23
CA TYR A 745 4.33 31.92 -31.56
C TYR A 745 4.88 30.97 -32.64
N LEU A 746 4.07 30.00 -33.11
CA LEU A 746 4.48 28.95 -34.07
C LEU A 746 3.74 28.97 -35.41
N GLN A 747 2.92 29.98 -35.64
CA GLN A 747 2.01 30.10 -36.79
C GLN A 747 2.69 29.78 -38.13
N SER A 748 2.19 28.76 -38.86
CA SER A 748 2.69 28.30 -40.17
C SER A 748 4.09 27.66 -40.20
N TYR A 749 4.75 27.46 -39.06
CA TYR A 749 6.09 26.86 -39.00
C TYR A 749 6.10 25.41 -38.49
N ILE A 750 4.96 24.87 -38.02
CA ILE A 750 4.88 23.53 -37.43
C ILE A 750 5.40 22.46 -38.41
N ARG A 751 5.05 22.56 -39.69
CA ARG A 751 5.54 21.62 -40.72
C ARG A 751 7.07 21.53 -40.76
N ILE A 752 7.74 22.68 -40.70
CA ILE A 752 9.20 22.73 -40.76
C ILE A 752 9.77 22.21 -39.45
N LEU A 753 9.28 22.69 -38.31
CA LEU A 753 9.76 22.28 -36.98
C LEU A 753 9.61 20.77 -36.75
N PHE A 754 8.44 20.20 -37.05
CA PHE A 754 8.09 18.84 -36.64
C PHE A 754 8.40 17.76 -37.70
N SER A 755 8.84 18.13 -38.91
CA SER A 755 9.22 17.12 -39.92
C SER A 755 10.35 16.19 -39.49
N GLY A 756 11.15 16.58 -38.49
CA GLY A 756 12.25 15.82 -37.90
C GLY A 756 11.84 15.01 -36.67
N LEU A 757 10.61 15.19 -36.19
CA LEU A 757 10.06 14.45 -35.06
C LEU A 757 9.66 13.03 -35.52
N ILE A 758 10.58 12.09 -35.39
CA ILE A 758 10.42 10.69 -35.82
C ILE A 758 10.06 9.74 -34.67
N GLN A 759 10.27 10.18 -33.43
CA GLN A 759 10.04 9.43 -32.21
C GLN A 759 8.55 9.43 -31.80
N PRO A 760 8.07 8.39 -31.10
CA PRO A 760 6.70 8.35 -30.59
C PRO A 760 6.56 9.25 -29.36
N LEU A 761 5.86 10.38 -29.53
CA LEU A 761 5.49 11.24 -28.41
C LEU A 761 4.29 10.67 -27.67
N GLU A 762 4.32 10.78 -26.35
CA GLU A 762 3.25 10.46 -25.42
C GLU A 762 2.49 11.71 -24.97
N TYR A 763 3.16 12.87 -24.99
CA TYR A 763 2.60 14.16 -24.59
C TYR A 763 2.99 15.25 -25.58
N LEU A 764 2.01 16.03 -26.03
CA LEU A 764 2.22 17.20 -26.86
C LEU A 764 1.35 18.37 -26.39
N ASN A 765 1.98 19.46 -25.98
CA ASN A 765 1.30 20.69 -25.61
C ASN A 765 1.65 21.81 -26.58
N LEU A 766 0.63 22.27 -27.31
CA LEU A 766 0.66 23.39 -28.24
C LEU A 766 -0.39 24.44 -27.85
N GLN A 767 -0.67 24.58 -26.55
CA GLN A 767 -1.57 25.60 -26.05
C GLN A 767 -1.11 27.01 -26.47
N ASP A 768 -2.03 27.86 -26.92
CA ASP A 768 -1.78 29.25 -27.36
C ASP A 768 -0.59 29.41 -28.32
N CYS A 769 -0.47 28.50 -29.30
CA CYS A 769 0.64 28.50 -30.26
C CYS A 769 0.37 29.26 -31.58
N ARG A 770 -0.82 29.89 -31.68
CA ARG A 770 -1.31 30.60 -32.88
C ARG A 770 -1.38 29.72 -34.14
N LEU A 771 -1.77 28.46 -33.94
CA LEU A 771 -1.88 27.47 -35.01
C LEU A 771 -2.94 27.84 -36.06
N MET A 772 -2.64 27.56 -37.34
CA MET A 772 -3.52 27.81 -38.49
C MET A 772 -3.88 26.50 -39.22
N SER A 773 -4.72 26.57 -40.27
CA SER A 773 -5.19 25.38 -40.99
C SER A 773 -4.06 24.54 -41.60
N ASN A 774 -3.03 25.18 -42.16
CA ASN A 774 -1.84 24.50 -42.71
C ASN A 774 -1.04 23.74 -41.63
N ASP A 775 -0.98 24.25 -40.40
CA ASP A 775 -0.35 23.57 -39.27
C ASP A 775 -1.13 22.31 -38.88
N LEU A 776 -2.47 22.42 -38.82
CA LEU A 776 -3.37 21.29 -38.54
C LEU A 776 -3.33 20.21 -39.63
N GLU A 777 -3.29 20.60 -40.90
CA GLU A 777 -3.13 19.69 -42.04
C GLU A 777 -1.83 18.87 -41.91
N PHE A 778 -0.74 19.53 -41.53
CA PHE A 778 0.52 18.84 -41.30
C PHE A 778 0.43 17.88 -40.11
N LEU A 779 -0.12 18.31 -38.97
CA LEU A 779 -0.32 17.44 -37.81
C LEU A 779 -1.12 16.19 -38.20
N LEU A 780 -2.19 16.35 -38.97
CA LEU A 780 -3.01 15.23 -39.46
C LEU A 780 -2.22 14.20 -40.30
N SER A 781 -1.17 14.65 -40.99
CA SER A 781 -0.28 13.79 -41.79
C SER A 781 0.77 13.03 -40.96
N MET A 782 1.01 13.44 -39.71
CA MET A 782 2.05 12.84 -38.86
C MET A 782 1.64 11.45 -38.36
N ARG A 783 2.49 10.45 -38.63
CA ARG A 783 2.26 9.06 -38.19
C ARG A 783 2.42 8.88 -36.67
N ASN A 784 3.26 9.71 -36.05
CA ASN A 784 3.68 9.55 -34.65
C ASN A 784 2.62 9.95 -33.63
N LEU A 785 1.55 10.62 -34.05
CA LEU A 785 0.45 11.04 -33.15
C LEU A 785 -0.36 9.88 -32.58
N ARG A 786 -0.28 8.67 -33.18
CA ARG A 786 -0.96 7.47 -32.67
C ARG A 786 -0.53 7.08 -31.25
N HIS A 787 0.67 7.50 -30.85
CA HIS A 787 1.26 7.20 -29.55
C HIS A 787 0.99 8.25 -28.47
N LEU A 788 0.30 9.35 -28.82
CA LEU A 788 -0.03 10.39 -27.86
C LEU A 788 -1.07 9.88 -26.87
N ASN A 789 -0.73 9.98 -25.58
CA ASN A 789 -1.63 9.79 -24.45
C ASN A 789 -2.27 11.13 -24.06
N GLU A 790 -1.55 12.23 -24.23
CA GLU A 790 -2.01 13.57 -23.88
C GLU A 790 -1.75 14.59 -25.00
N LEU A 791 -2.78 15.37 -25.32
CA LEU A 791 -2.73 16.45 -26.30
C LEU A 791 -3.42 17.69 -25.75
N ASN A 792 -2.71 18.82 -25.75
CA ASN A 792 -3.26 20.12 -25.40
C ASN A 792 -3.13 21.08 -26.58
N LEU A 793 -4.27 21.52 -27.12
CA LEU A 793 -4.39 22.50 -28.21
C LEU A 793 -5.13 23.77 -27.76
N SER A 794 -5.33 23.95 -26.44
CA SER A 794 -6.14 25.02 -25.89
C SER A 794 -5.67 26.41 -26.33
N MET A 795 -6.55 27.41 -26.31
CA MET A 795 -6.25 28.83 -26.60
C MET A 795 -5.76 29.14 -28.02
N ASN A 796 -5.88 28.20 -28.98
CA ASN A 796 -5.66 28.47 -30.40
C ASN A 796 -6.98 28.84 -31.10
N ASN A 797 -6.96 29.76 -32.06
CA ASN A 797 -8.20 30.14 -32.76
C ASN A 797 -8.54 29.15 -33.89
N PHE A 798 -9.47 28.23 -33.61
CA PHE A 798 -9.95 27.24 -34.57
C PHE A 798 -11.36 27.52 -35.10
N GLY A 799 -11.89 28.74 -34.93
CA GLY A 799 -13.27 29.07 -35.30
C GLY A 799 -13.59 29.06 -36.80
N THR A 800 -12.59 28.96 -37.68
CA THR A 800 -12.82 28.84 -39.13
C THR A 800 -13.34 27.44 -39.49
N ARG A 801 -14.21 27.36 -40.51
CA ARG A 801 -14.75 26.07 -40.98
C ARG A 801 -13.65 25.05 -41.32
N THR A 802 -12.56 25.51 -41.92
CA THR A 802 -11.41 24.66 -42.27
C THR A 802 -10.73 24.09 -41.03
N CYS A 803 -10.40 24.93 -40.04
CA CYS A 803 -9.76 24.47 -38.80
C CYS A 803 -10.65 23.51 -38.01
N SER A 804 -11.95 23.82 -37.85
CA SER A 804 -12.92 22.93 -37.19
C SER A 804 -12.95 21.54 -37.81
N ASN A 805 -13.03 21.44 -39.15
CA ASN A 805 -13.04 20.17 -39.86
C ASN A 805 -11.74 19.38 -39.66
N LEU A 806 -10.59 20.07 -39.66
CA LEU A 806 -9.29 19.43 -39.46
C LEU A 806 -9.14 18.88 -38.04
N ILE A 807 -9.62 19.59 -37.01
CA ILE A 807 -9.61 19.09 -35.63
C ILE A 807 -10.45 17.80 -35.50
N VAL A 808 -11.65 17.76 -36.08
CA VAL A 808 -12.52 16.57 -36.08
C VAL A 808 -11.85 15.36 -36.76
N GLN A 809 -10.99 15.60 -37.75
CA GLN A 809 -10.22 14.53 -38.41
C GLN A 809 -8.94 14.14 -37.65
N LEU A 810 -8.31 15.11 -36.97
CA LEU A 810 -7.04 14.93 -36.26
C LEU A 810 -7.19 14.04 -35.04
N ILE A 811 -8.17 14.33 -34.17
CA ILE A 811 -8.33 13.64 -32.89
C ILE A 811 -8.50 12.11 -33.04
N PRO A 812 -9.30 11.59 -33.99
CA PRO A 812 -9.39 10.15 -34.25
C PRO A 812 -8.08 9.46 -34.65
N ARG A 813 -7.06 10.21 -35.13
CA ARG A 813 -5.74 9.64 -35.43
C ARG A 813 -4.90 9.38 -34.17
N CYS A 814 -5.23 10.00 -33.04
CA CYS A 814 -4.57 9.81 -31.75
C CYS A 814 -5.21 8.63 -31.01
N THR A 815 -4.83 7.41 -31.39
CA THR A 815 -5.49 6.18 -30.92
C THR A 815 -5.28 5.88 -29.43
N LEU A 816 -4.14 6.29 -28.85
CA LEU A 816 -3.85 6.08 -27.43
C LEU A 816 -4.25 7.25 -26.53
N LEU A 817 -4.93 8.26 -27.08
CA LEU A 817 -5.23 9.50 -26.37
C LEU A 817 -6.20 9.26 -25.20
N THR A 818 -5.76 9.58 -23.99
CA THR A 818 -6.53 9.50 -22.75
C THR A 818 -6.85 10.88 -22.18
N ILE A 819 -6.02 11.89 -22.46
CA ILE A 819 -6.17 13.26 -21.98
C ILE A 819 -6.21 14.22 -23.16
N LEU A 820 -7.28 15.02 -23.26
CA LEU A 820 -7.44 16.00 -24.32
C LEU A 820 -7.85 17.36 -23.74
N SER A 821 -7.10 18.39 -24.09
CA SER A 821 -7.41 19.77 -23.73
C SER A 821 -7.60 20.63 -24.97
N ILE A 822 -8.83 21.09 -25.22
CA ILE A 822 -9.20 22.00 -26.32
C ILE A 822 -10.08 23.13 -25.74
N GLY A 823 -9.59 23.76 -24.67
CA GLY A 823 -10.26 24.93 -24.09
C GLY A 823 -9.98 26.20 -24.88
N TYR A 824 -10.89 27.17 -24.88
CA TYR A 824 -10.73 28.53 -25.42
C TYR A 824 -10.33 28.56 -26.91
N CYS A 825 -10.85 27.61 -27.70
CA CYS A 825 -10.43 27.45 -29.10
C CYS A 825 -11.38 28.05 -30.16
N SER A 826 -12.42 28.78 -29.74
CA SER A 826 -13.47 29.32 -30.62
C SER A 826 -14.21 28.27 -31.48
N LEU A 827 -14.23 27.00 -31.04
CA LEU A 827 -14.97 25.93 -31.69
C LEU A 827 -16.47 26.04 -31.40
N GLN A 828 -17.30 25.85 -32.42
CA GLN A 828 -18.76 25.81 -32.29
C GLN A 828 -19.21 24.53 -31.57
N ALA A 829 -20.29 24.62 -30.77
CA ALA A 829 -20.88 23.48 -30.06
C ALA A 829 -21.13 22.26 -30.96
N SER A 830 -21.54 22.50 -32.21
CA SER A 830 -21.74 21.46 -33.23
C SER A 830 -20.47 20.66 -33.54
N THR A 831 -19.31 21.32 -33.63
CA THR A 831 -18.02 20.68 -33.91
C THR A 831 -17.56 19.82 -32.72
N ILE A 832 -17.78 20.31 -31.50
CA ILE A 832 -17.44 19.59 -30.27
C ILE A 832 -18.36 18.39 -30.07
N GLY A 833 -19.65 18.53 -30.42
CA GLY A 833 -20.59 17.41 -30.46
C GLY A 833 -20.12 16.29 -31.39
N GLN A 834 -19.56 16.62 -32.56
CA GLN A 834 -18.99 15.62 -33.47
C GLN A 834 -17.77 14.88 -32.86
N LEU A 835 -16.93 15.58 -32.10
CA LEU A 835 -15.83 14.95 -31.35
C LEU A 835 -16.36 14.00 -30.26
N ALA A 836 -17.38 14.43 -29.51
CA ALA A 836 -18.01 13.58 -28.52
C ALA A 836 -18.64 12.32 -29.16
N ASP A 837 -19.32 12.48 -30.31
CA ASP A 837 -19.89 11.36 -31.08
C ASP A 837 -18.85 10.33 -31.53
N TYR A 838 -17.62 10.77 -31.79
CA TYR A 838 -16.52 9.84 -32.05
C TYR A 838 -16.19 9.00 -30.82
N PHE A 839 -16.05 9.63 -29.63
CA PHE A 839 -15.72 8.93 -28.38
C PHE A 839 -16.85 8.04 -27.84
N ILE A 840 -18.11 8.35 -28.13
CA ILE A 840 -19.27 7.55 -27.72
C ILE A 840 -19.29 6.20 -28.45
N LYS A 841 -18.80 6.13 -29.69
CA LYS A 841 -18.82 4.89 -30.49
C LYS A 841 -18.01 3.79 -29.81
N GLU A 842 -18.63 2.63 -29.60
CA GLU A 842 -18.02 1.47 -28.93
C GLU A 842 -16.79 0.91 -29.68
N LYS A 843 -16.73 1.09 -31.00
CA LYS A 843 -15.58 0.73 -31.85
C LYS A 843 -14.51 1.83 -31.95
N SER A 844 -14.65 2.93 -31.22
CA SER A 844 -13.61 3.96 -31.19
C SER A 844 -12.31 3.37 -30.64
N GLN A 845 -11.20 3.68 -31.30
CA GLN A 845 -9.87 3.21 -30.85
C GLN A 845 -9.37 4.03 -29.67
N THR A 846 -9.84 5.27 -29.54
CA THR A 846 -9.44 6.24 -28.51
C THR A 846 -10.34 6.17 -27.29
N LYS A 847 -9.77 5.91 -26.11
CA LYS A 847 -10.50 5.82 -24.83
C LYS A 847 -10.19 7.01 -23.94
N ILE A 848 -10.90 8.12 -24.16
CA ILE A 848 -10.67 9.36 -23.41
C ILE A 848 -11.12 9.22 -21.95
N SER A 849 -10.26 9.60 -21.00
CA SER A 849 -10.53 9.58 -19.55
C SER A 849 -10.57 10.97 -18.93
N TYR A 850 -9.86 11.95 -19.51
CA TYR A 850 -9.89 13.35 -19.10
C TYR A 850 -10.15 14.24 -20.31
N LEU A 851 -11.13 15.14 -20.18
CA LEU A 851 -11.43 16.12 -21.21
C LEU A 851 -11.52 17.52 -20.60
N SER A 852 -10.68 18.44 -21.09
CA SER A 852 -10.78 19.86 -20.77
C SER A 852 -11.34 20.63 -21.95
N PHE A 853 -12.52 21.20 -21.72
CA PHE A 853 -13.30 21.90 -22.71
C PHE A 853 -13.89 23.19 -22.10
N LYS A 854 -13.12 24.27 -22.18
CA LYS A 854 -13.55 25.61 -21.76
C LYS A 854 -13.89 26.48 -22.97
N SER A 855 -14.76 27.46 -22.82
CA SER A 855 -14.99 28.50 -23.84
C SER A 855 -14.78 29.88 -23.25
N ILE A 856 -14.35 30.84 -24.08
CA ILE A 856 -14.20 32.26 -23.67
C ILE A 856 -15.58 32.87 -23.49
N ILE A 857 -16.51 32.51 -24.37
CA ILE A 857 -17.91 32.95 -24.33
C ILE A 857 -18.72 31.80 -23.72
N PRO A 858 -19.52 32.04 -22.67
CA PRO A 858 -20.45 31.04 -22.16
C PRO A 858 -21.35 30.53 -23.27
N TYR A 859 -21.48 29.21 -23.38
CA TYR A 859 -22.43 28.59 -24.29
C TYR A 859 -23.85 29.06 -23.94
N TYR A 860 -24.71 29.18 -24.96
CA TYR A 860 -26.12 29.32 -24.68
C TYR A 860 -26.59 28.09 -23.88
N SER A 861 -27.57 28.30 -23.00
CA SER A 861 -28.13 27.26 -22.12
C SER A 861 -28.43 25.93 -22.85
N TYR A 862 -28.93 26.00 -24.09
CA TYR A 862 -29.24 24.83 -24.92
C TYR A 862 -27.99 24.14 -25.51
N GLU A 863 -26.94 24.89 -25.86
CA GLU A 863 -25.69 24.33 -26.36
C GLU A 863 -24.89 23.65 -25.24
N PHE A 864 -24.93 24.25 -24.04
CA PHE A 864 -24.31 23.69 -22.85
C PHE A 864 -24.94 22.33 -22.49
N ASP A 865 -26.26 22.26 -22.41
CA ASP A 865 -26.99 21.02 -22.17
C ASP A 865 -26.70 19.96 -23.23
N PHE A 866 -26.69 20.37 -24.51
CA PHE A 866 -26.36 19.48 -25.62
C PHE A 866 -24.97 18.86 -25.44
N LEU A 867 -23.96 19.66 -25.11
CA LEU A 867 -22.59 19.18 -24.90
C LEU A 867 -22.48 18.29 -23.66
N LEU A 868 -23.12 18.67 -22.56
CA LEU A 868 -23.11 17.88 -21.33
C LEU A 868 -23.76 16.50 -21.53
N GLN A 869 -24.90 16.44 -22.24
CA GLN A 869 -25.55 15.19 -22.58
C GLN A 869 -24.65 14.28 -23.44
N LYS A 870 -23.94 14.86 -24.41
CA LYS A 870 -22.99 14.12 -25.25
C LYS A 870 -21.80 13.61 -24.44
N PHE A 871 -21.18 14.44 -23.60
CA PHE A 871 -20.04 14.01 -22.78
C PHE A 871 -20.41 12.96 -21.75
N GLY A 872 -21.61 13.05 -21.14
CA GLY A 872 -22.11 12.02 -20.23
C GLY A 872 -22.23 10.63 -20.88
N GLN A 873 -22.46 10.55 -22.19
CA GLN A 873 -22.54 9.27 -22.90
C GLN A 873 -21.17 8.60 -23.13
N ILE A 874 -20.05 9.32 -22.94
CA ILE A 874 -18.71 8.77 -23.10
C ILE A 874 -18.35 7.90 -21.89
N LYS A 875 -18.53 6.58 -22.00
CA LYS A 875 -18.34 5.61 -20.91
C LYS A 875 -16.95 5.64 -20.26
N THR A 876 -15.90 5.97 -21.02
CA THR A 876 -14.51 5.99 -20.54
C THR A 876 -14.13 7.27 -19.80
N LEU A 877 -14.91 8.35 -19.96
CA LEU A 877 -14.59 9.67 -19.41
C LEU A 877 -14.74 9.66 -17.90
N LYS A 878 -13.72 10.11 -17.16
CA LYS A 878 -13.69 10.14 -15.69
C LYS A 878 -13.62 11.55 -15.11
N LYS A 879 -12.98 12.47 -15.82
CA LYS A 879 -12.91 13.88 -15.44
C LYS A 879 -13.28 14.77 -16.62
N LEU A 880 -14.11 15.76 -16.38
CA LEU A 880 -14.54 16.75 -17.36
C LEU A 880 -14.37 18.15 -16.80
N LEU A 881 -13.45 18.93 -17.37
CA LEU A 881 -13.26 20.33 -17.04
C LEU A 881 -14.05 21.17 -18.05
N LEU A 882 -15.27 21.54 -17.68
CA LEU A 882 -16.25 22.19 -18.58
C LEU A 882 -16.44 23.67 -18.28
N PHE A 883 -16.27 24.06 -17.02
CA PHE A 883 -16.59 25.41 -16.59
C PHE A 883 -15.52 26.44 -17.01
N PRO A 884 -15.93 27.60 -17.55
CA PRO A 884 -15.00 28.69 -17.81
C PRO A 884 -14.58 29.37 -16.49
N GLN A 885 -13.68 30.35 -16.56
CA GLN A 885 -13.20 31.06 -15.36
C GLN A 885 -14.35 31.87 -14.73
N LEU A 886 -14.37 32.01 -13.40
CA LEU A 886 -15.49 32.63 -12.67
C LEU A 886 -15.92 34.00 -13.23
N HIS A 887 -14.97 34.85 -13.62
CA HIS A 887 -15.23 36.17 -14.19
C HIS A 887 -15.92 36.17 -15.57
N THR A 888 -16.03 35.01 -16.22
CA THR A 888 -16.71 34.86 -17.52
C THR A 888 -18.22 34.62 -17.38
N TYR A 889 -18.68 34.32 -16.16
CA TYR A 889 -20.12 34.20 -15.88
C TYR A 889 -20.77 35.58 -15.84
N PRO A 890 -22.04 35.70 -16.27
CA PRO A 890 -22.80 36.94 -16.14
C PRO A 890 -22.99 37.29 -14.66
N GLY A 891 -22.71 38.54 -14.29
CA GLY A 891 -22.85 39.06 -12.93
C GLY A 891 -22.09 40.38 -12.76
N ALA A 892 -22.65 41.30 -11.96
CA ALA A 892 -22.09 42.61 -11.68
C ALA A 892 -20.91 42.56 -10.70
N ASN A 893 -20.83 41.52 -9.87
CA ASN A 893 -19.76 41.26 -8.89
C ASN A 893 -19.46 39.75 -8.81
N ASP A 894 -18.46 39.38 -8.01
CA ASP A 894 -18.03 37.98 -7.91
C ASP A 894 -19.06 37.09 -7.20
N ASP A 895 -19.84 37.62 -6.24
CA ASP A 895 -20.90 36.88 -5.56
C ASP A 895 -22.02 36.44 -6.52
N GLU A 896 -22.45 37.35 -7.42
CA GLU A 896 -23.45 37.03 -8.45
C GLU A 896 -22.94 35.98 -9.43
N ARG A 897 -21.65 36.03 -9.78
CA ARG A 897 -21.00 35.05 -10.66
C ARG A 897 -20.88 33.69 -10.01
N GLU A 898 -20.55 33.63 -8.72
CA GLU A 898 -20.53 32.40 -7.94
C GLU A 898 -21.91 31.76 -7.87
N LEU A 899 -22.97 32.56 -7.69
CA LEU A 899 -24.34 32.07 -7.68
C LEU A 899 -24.75 31.44 -9.02
N VAL A 900 -24.38 32.07 -10.14
CA VAL A 900 -24.61 31.52 -11.49
C VAL A 900 -23.79 30.25 -11.72
N ALA A 901 -22.53 30.21 -11.28
CA ALA A 901 -21.68 29.03 -11.38
C ALA A 901 -22.24 27.85 -10.57
N ALA A 902 -22.70 28.10 -9.34
CA ALA A 902 -23.31 27.10 -8.46
C ALA A 902 -24.62 26.55 -9.04
N GLU A 903 -25.46 27.41 -9.65
CA GLU A 903 -26.67 27.00 -10.36
C GLU A 903 -26.35 26.05 -11.52
N LEU A 904 -25.36 26.43 -12.34
CA LEU A 904 -24.93 25.61 -13.47
C LEU A 904 -24.33 24.28 -13.03
N TYR A 905 -23.54 24.27 -11.95
CA TYR A 905 -23.01 23.05 -11.36
C TYR A 905 -24.12 22.10 -10.89
N ARG A 906 -25.13 22.63 -10.20
CA ARG A 906 -26.28 21.83 -9.75
C ARG A 906 -27.04 21.20 -10.92
N ARG A 907 -27.27 21.97 -11.98
CA ARG A 907 -27.87 21.49 -13.23
C ARG A 907 -27.03 20.41 -13.91
N CYS A 908 -25.70 20.53 -13.84
CA CYS A 908 -24.80 19.49 -14.34
C CYS A 908 -24.96 18.17 -13.58
N CYS A 909 -24.95 18.24 -12.24
CA CYS A 909 -25.15 17.06 -11.39
C CYS A 909 -26.50 16.38 -11.65
N GLN A 910 -27.58 17.15 -11.83
CA GLN A 910 -28.90 16.62 -12.19
C GLN A 910 -28.87 15.88 -13.54
N THR A 911 -28.26 16.48 -14.55
CA THR A 911 -28.15 15.87 -15.89
C THR A 911 -27.32 14.58 -15.85
N LEU A 912 -26.18 14.58 -15.15
CA LEU A 912 -25.36 13.37 -14.98
C LEU A 912 -26.08 12.28 -14.17
N HIS A 913 -26.89 12.67 -13.18
CA HIS A 913 -27.74 11.74 -12.44
C HIS A 913 -28.73 11.05 -13.37
N THR A 914 -29.41 11.78 -14.26
CA THR A 914 -30.32 11.19 -15.26
C THR A 914 -29.61 10.25 -16.22
N LEU A 915 -28.33 10.51 -16.52
CA LEU A 915 -27.50 9.67 -17.39
C LEU A 915 -26.81 8.49 -16.66
N ASN A 916 -27.06 8.30 -15.36
CA ASN A 916 -26.35 7.31 -14.51
C ASN A 916 -24.82 7.48 -14.53
N ARG A 917 -24.33 8.72 -14.53
CA ARG A 917 -22.90 9.08 -14.60
C ARG A 917 -22.40 9.86 -13.39
N GLN A 918 -22.80 9.42 -12.20
CA GLN A 918 -22.31 10.00 -10.95
C GLN A 918 -20.81 9.74 -10.70
N ASP A 919 -20.20 8.84 -11.48
CA ASP A 919 -18.77 8.54 -11.49
C ASP A 919 -17.91 9.57 -12.24
N LEU A 920 -18.53 10.49 -12.99
CA LEU A 920 -17.84 11.53 -13.75
C LEU A 920 -17.62 12.76 -12.87
N GLU A 921 -16.36 13.05 -12.55
CA GLU A 921 -15.95 14.24 -11.83
C GLU A 921 -15.99 15.45 -12.77
N ILE A 922 -16.77 16.48 -12.41
CA ILE A 922 -16.77 17.76 -13.13
C ILE A 922 -15.89 18.76 -12.37
N LEU A 923 -14.91 19.32 -13.07
CA LEU A 923 -13.96 20.31 -12.57
C LEU A 923 -14.25 21.72 -13.10
#